data_AF-A0A8G0L961-F1
#
_entry.id   AF-A0A8G0L961-F1
#
_cell.length_a   1.000
_cell.length_b   1.000
_cell.length_c   1.000
_cell.angle_alpha   90.00
_cell.angle_beta   90.00
_cell.angle_gamma   90.00
#
_symmetry.space_group_name_H-M   'P 1'
#
loop_
_entity.id
_entity.type
_entity.pdbx_description
1 polymer ?
#
loop_
_entity_poly.entity_id
_entity_poly.type
_entity_poly.pdbx_seq_one_letter_code
_entity_poly.pdbx_strand_id
1 'polypeptide(L)'
;MSFPKMQPDWSNLDVLHRNTLPPRAHFYPFTTKEGALTLNRENAQFQSLNGTWKFRHDVSPLELPDWKDLDPITWANIKVPGMWQLQGYGRPLYTNVNYPFPVDPPNIPFLNETGSYWRQFTTSKDWQGQQIRLRFEGVDSSFHVWVNDNEIGYSQGSRNASEFDITPFLRGTGAINTVAVRVYQFCDGSYLERQDQWLLSGIFRDVYLVAFAIPSITDFTILPQVDESLTRGVVHVDVSLHGSDCEDVTVELRGPGGDVLHEGQMKSTEMTDLTIEGASLQLWSAEKPILYTLLLTVGDCTVAQRIGFRRIEMKGANFLVNGNPIILYGVNRHEHHSLYGRAVPYEDMRADIVMMKQHNINALRCSHQPNDPRLYEVCDELGIYVMAEADLETHGFDSVERTAIEDVHLMDGRELQELSYDRAKRWTSDNPDWHDAYMDRASQLVERFKNYTCIMFWSLGNEAFYGANHVAMYRWIKDRDPSRLIHYEGDRKGISTDFYSVMYATPDELKKHIAEHSDRPLIQCEYGHAMGNGPGGLSTYIDLYRSESLLQGGYIWEWCNHGLLKREGKLSYFAYGGDFGDTPNDRDFVMDGLTFSDHSPTPGLLEYKKCIQPVSIRLECGKLHIHNHYDFIDLSHLFATWHLVQESGNTNPTKFELPQIAPGAEAVIDLPDWGGELHGDTWLSIHLYLKDKTAWAPQSHEIAWSQIPLLENHTFELPSVIAGDTNGPSICEQPGRLTITWPSCNETFTFNLVDGNFTWANQKGIILAKGPELGLYRALTQNDAGFGGDGKEWLKFRLAETKMHVRGFTWSVNGDGTMTVKATVRVAPPVLEWACNAQLIYTLGIGNVSIRAKGSFSGTVPRHIPRIGLTMSLPKEYNRATWYGRGPGESYRDKKQAARFGRWDASIDDLQTNYEWPQENENRSDVRWVQVKGNDAVLEARMGVPLSFSLRKYSTDDLDKSTHPHELTELDETVFNLDFAQHGLGSGSCGPSAFQEDRLSPELFDFTVFFKIK
;
A
#
# COMPACT_ATOMS: atom_id res chain seq x y z
N MET A 1 3.14 -40.79 36.04
CA MET A 1 3.94 -39.59 35.76
C MET A 1 3.57 -39.13 34.37
N SER A 2 3.17 -37.87 34.22
CA SER A 2 2.84 -37.24 32.94
C SER A 2 3.99 -36.33 32.51
N PHE A 3 4.16 -36.18 31.20
CA PHE A 3 5.01 -35.15 30.62
C PHE A 3 4.16 -34.39 29.59
N PRO A 4 4.09 -33.04 29.66
CA PRO A 4 4.66 -32.18 30.70
C PRO A 4 4.00 -32.43 32.09
N LYS A 5 4.66 -31.96 33.16
CA LYS A 5 4.20 -32.19 34.55
C LYS A 5 2.88 -31.48 34.84
N MET A 6 2.62 -30.37 34.16
CA MET A 6 1.39 -29.60 34.18
C MET A 6 1.12 -29.12 32.75
N GLN A 7 -0.14 -28.80 32.44
CA GLN A 7 -0.48 -28.15 31.19
C GLN A 7 0.22 -26.77 31.14
N PRO A 8 0.98 -26.47 30.07
CA PRO A 8 1.62 -25.17 29.94
C PRO A 8 0.60 -24.04 29.76
N ASP A 9 0.87 -22.86 30.31
CA ASP A 9 -0.01 -21.69 30.16
C ASP A 9 -0.18 -21.28 28.69
N TRP A 10 0.87 -21.36 27.87
CA TRP A 10 0.85 -21.04 26.43
C TRP A 10 0.08 -22.04 25.54
N SER A 11 -0.61 -23.01 26.14
CA SER A 11 -1.42 -24.00 25.45
C SER A 11 -2.65 -24.33 26.31
N ASN A 12 -3.28 -23.29 26.87
CA ASN A 12 -4.37 -23.42 27.84
C ASN A 12 -5.34 -22.23 27.77
N LEU A 13 -6.55 -22.45 27.23
CA LEU A 13 -7.59 -21.42 27.09
C LEU A 13 -8.08 -20.85 28.42
N ASP A 14 -7.90 -21.56 29.54
CA ASP A 14 -8.24 -21.06 30.88
C ASP A 14 -7.25 -19.97 31.37
N VAL A 15 -6.18 -19.69 30.62
CA VAL A 15 -5.10 -18.78 31.01
C VAL A 15 -4.73 -17.83 29.88
N LEU A 16 -5.38 -16.66 29.84
CA LEU A 16 -4.96 -15.53 28.99
C LEU A 16 -3.83 -14.73 29.65
N HIS A 17 -4.01 -14.43 30.93
CA HIS A 17 -3.08 -13.63 31.71
C HIS A 17 -2.96 -14.15 33.14
N ARG A 18 -1.79 -13.92 33.77
CA ARG A 18 -1.59 -14.09 35.20
C ARG A 18 -1.01 -12.81 35.78
N ASN A 19 -1.67 -12.25 36.78
CA ASN A 19 -1.23 -11.07 37.54
C ASN A 19 -0.96 -9.81 36.69
N THR A 20 -1.58 -9.70 35.52
CA THR A 20 -1.62 -8.44 34.78
C THR A 20 -2.59 -7.47 35.47
N LEU A 21 -2.29 -6.18 35.37
CA LEU A 21 -3.22 -5.13 35.72
C LEU A 21 -4.22 -4.92 34.58
N PRO A 22 -5.43 -4.42 34.86
CA PRO A 22 -6.43 -4.12 33.83
C PRO A 22 -5.89 -3.16 32.75
N PRO A 23 -6.36 -3.26 31.50
CA PRO A 23 -6.04 -2.28 30.48
C PRO A 23 -6.54 -0.89 30.88
N ARG A 24 -5.81 0.14 30.46
CA ARG A 24 -6.08 1.55 30.75
C ARG A 24 -5.70 2.42 29.55
N ALA A 25 -6.18 3.66 29.53
CA ALA A 25 -5.75 4.65 28.56
C ALA A 25 -4.22 4.78 28.54
N HIS A 26 -3.66 4.99 27.35
CA HIS A 26 -2.22 5.21 27.19
C HIS A 26 -1.83 6.63 27.63
N PHE A 27 -1.10 6.73 28.75
CA PHE A 27 -0.55 7.99 29.26
C PHE A 27 0.66 7.74 30.18
N TYR A 28 1.39 8.82 30.46
CA TYR A 28 2.46 8.87 31.45
C TYR A 28 2.12 9.91 32.55
N PRO A 29 2.30 9.58 33.84
CA PRO A 29 2.11 10.53 34.93
C PRO A 29 3.31 11.47 35.08
N PHE A 30 3.06 12.77 35.23
CA PHE A 30 4.06 13.80 35.47
C PHE A 30 3.95 14.34 36.90
N THR A 31 5.03 14.88 37.44
CA THR A 31 5.04 15.52 38.77
C THR A 31 4.71 17.01 38.73
N THR A 32 4.64 17.60 37.53
CA THR A 32 4.34 19.02 37.34
C THR A 32 3.49 19.24 36.10
N LYS A 33 2.73 20.34 36.13
CA LYS A 33 1.94 20.82 35.00
C LYS A 33 2.80 21.16 33.79
N GLU A 34 3.92 21.85 34.01
CA GLU A 34 4.84 22.25 32.96
C GLU A 34 5.45 21.04 32.26
N GLY A 35 5.75 19.98 33.01
CA GLY A 35 6.21 18.70 32.45
C GLY A 35 5.13 18.03 31.59
N ALA A 36 3.89 17.94 32.10
CA ALA A 36 2.79 17.32 31.36
C ALA A 36 2.49 18.04 30.04
N LEU A 37 2.57 19.37 30.02
CA LEU A 37 2.37 20.19 28.82
C LEU A 37 3.41 19.96 27.72
N THR A 38 4.57 19.37 28.02
CA THR A 38 5.54 19.03 26.96
C THR A 38 5.13 17.78 26.18
N LEU A 39 4.21 16.96 26.71
CA LEU A 39 3.82 15.63 26.19
C LEU A 39 5.01 14.68 25.99
N ASN A 40 6.19 15.05 26.48
CA ASN A 40 7.41 14.28 26.32
C ASN A 40 7.54 13.32 27.49
N ARG A 41 7.41 12.01 27.22
CA ARG A 41 7.53 10.95 28.22
C ARG A 41 8.83 10.98 29.02
N GLU A 42 9.91 11.53 28.47
CA GLU A 42 11.20 11.65 29.19
C GLU A 42 11.14 12.64 30.38
N ASN A 43 10.13 13.50 30.42
CA ASN A 43 9.85 14.39 31.56
C ASN A 43 8.84 13.79 32.56
N ALA A 44 8.31 12.59 32.29
CA ALA A 44 7.32 11.92 33.14
C ALA A 44 7.98 11.04 34.22
N GLN A 45 7.18 10.42 35.09
CA GLN A 45 7.60 9.35 36.00
C GLN A 45 7.80 8.04 35.23
N PHE A 46 8.69 8.07 34.25
CA PHE A 46 8.94 7.03 33.26
C PHE A 46 10.43 6.66 33.25
N GLN A 47 10.72 5.38 33.03
CA GLN A 47 12.09 4.93 32.79
C GLN A 47 12.10 3.82 31.74
N SER A 48 12.70 4.09 30.59
CA SER A 48 12.87 3.07 29.55
C SER A 48 13.78 1.92 30.01
N LEU A 49 13.36 0.70 29.68
CA LEU A 49 14.17 -0.51 29.74
C LEU A 49 14.57 -0.99 28.34
N ASN A 50 14.40 -0.17 27.30
CA ASN A 50 14.94 -0.45 25.97
C ASN A 50 16.48 -0.43 25.99
N GLY A 51 17.09 -1.10 25.01
CA GLY A 51 18.53 -1.17 24.83
C GLY A 51 19.02 -2.61 24.77
N THR A 52 20.22 -2.86 25.33
CA THR A 52 20.85 -4.17 25.28
C THR A 52 20.41 -5.03 26.46
N TRP A 53 19.91 -6.23 26.17
CA TRP A 53 19.56 -7.26 27.15
C TRP A 53 20.45 -8.49 26.94
N LYS A 54 20.56 -9.34 27.97
CA LYS A 54 21.09 -10.68 27.85
C LYS A 54 20.07 -11.60 27.22
N PHE A 55 20.50 -12.52 26.37
CA PHE A 55 19.62 -13.34 25.56
C PHE A 55 20.15 -14.74 25.32
N ARG A 56 19.24 -15.71 25.45
CA ARG A 56 19.44 -17.11 25.13
C ARG A 56 18.25 -17.60 24.31
N HIS A 57 18.53 -18.40 23.28
CA HIS A 57 17.54 -18.98 22.38
C HIS A 57 17.58 -20.51 22.49
N ASP A 58 16.43 -21.14 22.69
CA ASP A 58 16.29 -22.58 22.85
C ASP A 58 15.18 -23.12 21.95
N VAL A 59 15.28 -24.40 21.56
CA VAL A 59 14.35 -25.03 20.60
C VAL A 59 13.00 -25.43 21.21
N SER A 60 12.93 -25.53 22.54
CA SER A 60 11.73 -25.89 23.28
C SER A 60 11.77 -25.31 24.68
N PRO A 61 10.63 -24.81 25.21
CA PRO A 61 10.56 -24.35 26.58
C PRO A 61 10.60 -25.49 27.61
N LEU A 62 10.32 -26.72 27.19
CA LEU A 62 10.23 -27.88 28.08
C LEU A 62 11.59 -28.51 28.41
N GLU A 63 12.64 -28.14 27.67
CA GLU A 63 14.01 -28.58 27.91
C GLU A 63 14.80 -27.60 28.81
N LEU A 64 14.16 -26.46 29.17
CA LEU A 64 14.79 -25.41 29.94
C LEU A 64 14.84 -25.74 31.44
N PRO A 65 15.98 -25.49 32.12
CA PRO A 65 16.03 -25.46 33.58
C PRO A 65 15.08 -24.42 34.18
N ASP A 66 14.76 -24.59 35.46
CA ASP A 66 14.07 -23.56 36.26
C ASP A 66 14.89 -22.27 36.22
N TRP A 67 14.22 -21.11 36.21
CA TRP A 67 14.85 -19.80 36.10
C TRP A 67 16.00 -19.59 37.13
N LYS A 68 15.75 -19.98 38.38
CA LYS A 68 16.70 -19.87 39.51
C LYS A 68 18.01 -20.64 39.32
N ASP A 69 18.03 -21.62 38.41
CA ASP A 69 19.19 -22.50 38.16
C ASP A 69 20.03 -22.02 36.96
N LEU A 70 19.68 -20.88 36.35
CA LEU A 70 20.38 -20.29 35.21
C LEU A 70 21.33 -19.17 35.63
N ASP A 71 22.42 -18.97 34.86
CA ASP A 71 23.33 -17.82 34.98
C ASP A 71 23.27 -16.92 33.73
N PRO A 72 22.39 -15.88 33.72
CA PRO A 72 22.16 -15.05 32.54
C PRO A 72 23.30 -14.10 32.18
N ILE A 73 24.24 -13.84 33.09
CA ILE A 73 25.35 -12.90 32.85
C ILE A 73 26.24 -13.37 31.69
N THR A 74 26.33 -14.70 31.50
CA THR A 74 27.15 -15.34 30.47
C THR A 74 26.52 -15.34 29.08
N TRP A 75 25.24 -14.97 28.97
CA TRP A 75 24.50 -15.04 27.72
C TRP A 75 24.94 -13.99 26.70
N ALA A 76 24.55 -14.22 25.45
CA ALA A 76 24.72 -13.27 24.36
C ALA A 76 23.92 -11.99 24.62
N ASN A 77 24.17 -10.96 23.81
CA ASN A 77 23.44 -9.70 23.89
C ASN A 77 22.40 -9.63 22.76
N ILE A 78 21.23 -9.07 23.04
CA ILE A 78 20.19 -8.76 22.06
C ILE A 78 19.70 -7.31 22.25
N LYS A 79 19.16 -6.70 21.20
CA LYS A 79 18.45 -5.41 21.27
C LYS A 79 16.98 -5.62 21.55
N VAL A 80 16.45 -4.79 22.45
CA VAL A 80 15.04 -4.68 22.80
C VAL A 80 14.63 -3.20 22.66
N PRO A 81 13.57 -2.87 21.93
CA PRO A 81 12.74 -3.77 21.14
C PRO A 81 13.49 -4.39 19.95
N GLY A 82 13.04 -5.57 19.50
CA GLY A 82 13.54 -6.21 18.29
C GLY A 82 13.03 -7.64 18.10
N MET A 83 13.05 -8.09 16.84
CA MET A 83 12.72 -9.47 16.45
C MET A 83 13.99 -10.34 16.53
N TRP A 84 13.93 -11.51 17.17
CA TRP A 84 15.13 -12.33 17.33
C TRP A 84 15.60 -12.95 16.00
N GLN A 85 14.68 -13.21 15.08
CA GLN A 85 14.93 -13.68 13.71
C GLN A 85 15.84 -12.74 12.92
N LEU A 86 15.67 -11.43 13.13
CA LEU A 86 16.45 -10.40 12.46
C LEU A 86 17.74 -10.04 13.21
N GLN A 87 17.98 -10.71 14.34
CA GLN A 87 19.18 -10.56 15.16
C GLN A 87 20.04 -11.85 15.17
N GLY A 88 19.73 -12.81 14.30
CA GLY A 88 20.55 -13.99 14.04
C GLY A 88 20.13 -15.28 14.76
N TYR A 89 18.90 -15.34 15.30
CA TYR A 89 18.36 -16.52 15.99
C TYR A 89 17.14 -17.07 15.25
N GLY A 90 16.96 -18.39 15.17
CA GLY A 90 15.84 -18.96 14.42
C GLY A 90 15.85 -18.53 12.94
N ARG A 91 14.67 -18.36 12.35
CA ARG A 91 14.50 -17.81 10.99
C ARG A 91 13.12 -17.14 10.82
N PRO A 92 13.00 -16.10 9.98
CA PRO A 92 11.71 -15.60 9.52
C PRO A 92 10.89 -16.71 8.85
N LEU A 93 9.57 -16.68 9.04
CA LEU A 93 8.62 -17.56 8.34
C LEU A 93 7.58 -16.67 7.64
N TYR A 94 7.28 -16.91 6.37
CA TYR A 94 6.20 -16.21 5.69
C TYR A 94 5.18 -17.19 5.14
N THR A 95 3.94 -17.08 5.62
CA THR A 95 2.75 -17.71 5.02
C THR A 95 1.63 -16.69 5.03
N ASN A 96 0.77 -16.72 4.01
CA ASN A 96 -0.45 -15.92 3.96
C ASN A 96 -1.48 -16.57 4.91
N VAL A 97 -2.30 -17.48 4.37
CA VAL A 97 -3.42 -18.09 5.11
C VAL A 97 -2.95 -19.15 6.11
N ASN A 98 -2.02 -20.01 5.71
CA ASN A 98 -1.75 -21.26 6.43
C ASN A 98 -1.03 -21.03 7.77
N TYR A 99 -1.46 -21.74 8.82
CA TYR A 99 -0.67 -21.84 10.06
C TYR A 99 0.66 -22.57 9.77
N PRO A 100 1.79 -22.13 10.37
CA PRO A 100 3.10 -22.78 10.16
C PRO A 100 3.26 -24.08 10.98
N PHE A 101 2.22 -24.50 11.70
CA PHE A 101 2.19 -25.68 12.56
C PHE A 101 0.88 -26.47 12.36
N PRO A 102 0.81 -27.75 12.77
CA PRO A 102 -0.41 -28.54 12.68
C PRO A 102 -1.58 -27.90 13.44
N VAL A 103 -2.74 -27.81 12.79
CA VAL A 103 -3.95 -27.21 13.37
C VAL A 103 -4.63 -28.20 14.32
N ASP A 104 -4.52 -27.94 15.61
CA ASP A 104 -5.13 -28.72 16.71
C ASP A 104 -5.40 -27.82 17.93
N PRO A 105 -6.26 -26.78 17.83
CA PRO A 105 -6.47 -25.83 18.90
C PRO A 105 -7.02 -26.50 20.18
N PRO A 106 -6.57 -26.10 21.39
CA PRO A 106 -5.62 -25.01 21.66
C PRO A 106 -4.15 -25.47 21.69
N ASN A 107 -3.85 -26.68 21.22
CA ASN A 107 -2.53 -27.27 21.35
C ASN A 107 -1.51 -26.61 20.41
N ILE A 108 -0.33 -26.33 20.97
CA ILE A 108 0.85 -25.85 20.25
C ILE A 108 1.96 -26.91 20.31
N PRO A 109 2.75 -27.10 19.23
CA PRO A 109 3.85 -28.05 19.25
C PRO A 109 4.81 -27.81 20.43
N PHE A 110 5.29 -28.90 21.04
CA PHE A 110 6.28 -28.78 22.13
C PHE A 110 7.66 -28.33 21.65
N LEU A 111 7.95 -28.52 20.36
CA LEU A 111 9.06 -27.86 19.67
C LEU A 111 8.59 -26.45 19.30
N ASN A 112 8.85 -25.51 20.21
CA ASN A 112 8.39 -24.14 20.16
C ASN A 112 9.59 -23.26 20.54
N GLU A 113 10.14 -22.52 19.58
CA GLU A 113 11.33 -21.71 19.84
C GLU A 113 11.05 -20.74 20.99
N THR A 114 12.03 -20.60 21.89
CA THR A 114 11.87 -19.85 23.13
C THR A 114 13.05 -18.91 23.33
N GLY A 115 12.76 -17.61 23.47
CA GLY A 115 13.73 -16.58 23.77
C GLY A 115 13.71 -16.20 25.25
N SER A 116 14.81 -16.45 25.97
CA SER A 116 14.98 -16.00 27.36
C SER A 116 15.82 -14.71 27.41
N TYR A 117 15.23 -13.64 27.95
CA TYR A 117 15.80 -12.32 28.09
C TYR A 117 16.13 -12.03 29.55
N TRP A 118 17.19 -11.26 29.80
CA TRP A 118 17.53 -10.80 31.15
C TRP A 118 18.23 -9.45 31.15
N ARG A 119 17.94 -8.62 32.16
CA ARG A 119 18.60 -7.33 32.33
C ARG A 119 18.64 -6.89 33.80
N GLN A 120 19.68 -6.14 34.14
CA GLN A 120 19.73 -5.34 35.37
C GLN A 120 19.14 -3.94 35.16
N PHE A 121 18.45 -3.45 36.17
CA PHE A 121 17.93 -2.09 36.21
C PHE A 121 17.95 -1.54 37.64
N THR A 122 17.88 -0.22 37.74
CA THR A 122 17.63 0.50 38.99
C THR A 122 16.36 1.31 38.82
N THR A 123 15.67 1.66 39.89
CA THR A 123 14.56 2.63 39.87
C THR A 123 15.01 3.97 40.43
N SER A 124 14.32 5.06 40.07
CA SER A 124 14.59 6.37 40.66
C SER A 124 14.39 6.33 42.18
N LYS A 125 15.25 7.04 42.92
CA LYS A 125 15.08 7.22 44.38
C LYS A 125 13.81 8.02 44.72
N ASP A 126 13.35 8.86 43.81
CA ASP A 126 12.16 9.69 43.98
C ASP A 126 10.86 8.87 43.89
N TRP A 127 10.94 7.59 43.49
CA TRP A 127 9.80 6.67 43.43
C TRP A 127 9.54 5.95 44.76
N GLN A 128 10.21 6.36 45.84
CA GLN A 128 10.05 5.73 47.13
C GLN A 128 8.60 5.88 47.63
N GLY A 129 7.94 4.75 47.94
CA GLY A 129 6.55 4.74 48.39
C GLY A 129 5.50 4.85 47.28
N GLN A 130 5.92 4.92 46.01
CA GLN A 130 5.03 4.86 44.85
C GLN A 130 4.81 3.39 44.40
N GLN A 131 3.71 3.14 43.70
CA GLN A 131 3.51 1.88 42.99
C GLN A 131 4.33 1.89 41.70
N ILE A 132 5.24 0.94 41.54
CA ILE A 132 6.11 0.81 40.38
C ILE A 132 5.60 -0.32 39.50
N ARG A 133 5.26 0.01 38.26
CA ARG A 133 4.71 -0.93 37.28
C ARG A 133 5.71 -1.20 36.18
N LEU A 134 5.84 -2.47 35.78
CA LEU A 134 6.58 -2.91 34.61
C LEU A 134 5.61 -3.08 33.45
N ARG A 135 5.87 -2.41 32.33
CA ARG A 135 5.01 -2.42 31.15
C ARG A 135 5.76 -2.91 29.92
N PHE A 136 5.13 -3.82 29.19
CA PHE A 136 5.52 -4.28 27.86
C PHE A 136 4.47 -3.78 26.87
N GLU A 137 4.88 -3.04 25.83
CA GLU A 137 3.96 -2.53 24.80
C GLU A 137 3.60 -3.54 23.71
N GLY A 138 4.34 -4.66 23.64
CA GLY A 138 4.13 -5.75 22.69
C GLY A 138 5.22 -6.81 22.79
N VAL A 139 4.81 -8.06 22.97
CA VAL A 139 5.68 -9.25 23.08
C VAL A 139 5.05 -10.38 22.27
N ASP A 140 5.78 -10.91 21.31
CA ASP A 140 5.26 -11.87 20.35
C ASP A 140 5.79 -13.30 20.63
N SER A 141 4.96 -14.31 20.93
CA SER A 141 3.48 -14.26 21.03
C SER A 141 2.90 -14.35 22.45
N SER A 142 3.68 -14.90 23.38
CA SER A 142 3.35 -14.89 24.81
C SER A 142 4.60 -14.98 25.67
N PHE A 143 4.48 -14.68 26.96
CA PHE A 143 5.64 -14.68 27.85
C PHE A 143 5.32 -14.84 29.33
N HIS A 144 6.30 -15.38 30.07
CA HIS A 144 6.39 -15.27 31.53
C HIS A 144 7.46 -14.25 31.93
N VAL A 145 7.28 -13.60 33.07
CA VAL A 145 8.21 -12.57 33.58
C VAL A 145 8.59 -12.82 35.05
N TRP A 146 9.86 -12.56 35.39
CA TRP A 146 10.39 -12.62 36.75
C TRP A 146 11.09 -11.30 37.13
N VAL A 147 10.99 -10.90 38.39
CA VAL A 147 11.77 -9.80 38.99
C VAL A 147 12.47 -10.31 40.24
N ASN A 148 13.79 -10.14 40.30
CA ASN A 148 14.64 -10.65 41.40
C ASN A 148 14.35 -12.12 41.74
N ASP A 149 14.25 -12.95 40.70
CA ASP A 149 14.00 -14.41 40.73
C ASP A 149 12.61 -14.84 41.23
N ASN A 150 11.70 -13.88 41.47
CA ASN A 150 10.29 -14.16 41.75
C ASN A 150 9.48 -14.09 40.46
N GLU A 151 8.65 -15.10 40.21
CA GLU A 151 7.72 -15.10 39.08
C GLU A 151 6.62 -14.07 39.32
N ILE A 152 6.43 -13.19 38.35
CA ILE A 152 5.47 -12.08 38.44
C ILE A 152 4.17 -12.48 37.75
N GLY A 153 4.23 -13.02 36.53
CA GLY A 153 3.04 -13.33 35.76
C GLY A 153 3.29 -13.85 34.35
N TYR A 154 2.19 -13.98 33.61
CA TYR A 154 2.09 -14.48 32.23
C TYR A 154 1.15 -13.59 31.41
N SER A 155 1.39 -13.46 30.11
CA SER A 155 0.46 -12.80 29.18
C SER A 155 0.61 -13.32 27.74
N GLN A 156 -0.50 -13.30 26.99
CA GLN A 156 -0.55 -13.44 25.53
C GLN A 156 -1.30 -12.26 24.87
N GLY A 157 -1.40 -12.28 23.53
CA GLY A 157 -1.95 -11.19 22.71
C GLY A 157 -0.86 -10.22 22.25
N SER A 158 -0.17 -10.55 21.17
CA SER A 158 1.12 -9.98 20.77
C SER A 158 1.12 -8.45 20.70
N ARG A 159 -0.01 -7.86 20.30
CA ARG A 159 -0.15 -6.43 19.97
C ARG A 159 -0.74 -5.62 21.12
N ASN A 160 -1.16 -6.31 22.16
CA ASN A 160 -1.69 -5.72 23.39
C ASN A 160 -0.56 -5.41 24.37
N ALA A 161 -0.81 -4.47 25.28
CA ALA A 161 0.16 -4.14 26.31
C ALA A 161 -0.11 -4.95 27.57
N SER A 162 0.95 -5.38 28.24
CA SER A 162 0.87 -6.08 29.53
C SER A 162 1.56 -5.27 30.61
N GLU A 163 0.86 -5.00 31.70
CA GLU A 163 1.35 -4.18 32.81
C GLU A 163 1.28 -4.98 34.12
N PHE A 164 2.37 -4.98 34.91
CA PHE A 164 2.48 -5.73 36.16
C PHE A 164 2.90 -4.81 37.30
N ASP A 165 2.28 -4.94 38.47
CA ASP A 165 2.79 -4.30 39.69
C ASP A 165 4.00 -5.08 40.23
N ILE A 166 5.18 -4.48 40.15
CA ILE A 166 6.43 -5.10 40.59
C ILE A 166 6.90 -4.59 41.95
N THR A 167 6.17 -3.64 42.57
CA THR A 167 6.54 -2.99 43.83
C THR A 167 6.93 -3.98 44.93
N PRO A 168 6.17 -5.07 45.18
CA PRO A 168 6.49 -6.02 46.25
C PRO A 168 7.77 -6.84 46.02
N PHE A 169 8.28 -6.87 44.79
CA PHE A 169 9.39 -7.73 44.37
C PHE A 169 10.71 -6.98 44.23
N LEU A 170 10.70 -5.64 44.39
CA LEU A 170 11.89 -4.80 44.30
C LEU A 170 12.72 -4.85 45.59
N ARG A 171 14.05 -4.76 45.45
CA ARG A 171 15.00 -4.65 46.58
C ARG A 171 15.06 -3.26 47.22
N GLY A 172 14.17 -2.35 46.82
CA GLY A 172 14.14 -0.93 47.20
C GLY A 172 14.53 0.02 46.07
N THR A 173 14.21 1.32 46.22
CA THR A 173 14.54 2.34 45.21
C THR A 173 16.03 2.61 45.12
N GLY A 174 16.54 2.87 43.92
CA GLY A 174 17.96 3.04 43.65
C GLY A 174 18.83 1.78 43.82
N ALA A 175 18.26 0.64 44.28
CA ALA A 175 18.96 -0.64 44.33
C ALA A 175 18.99 -1.32 42.95
N ILE A 176 19.99 -2.16 42.72
CA ILE A 176 20.08 -3.00 41.52
C ILE A 176 19.08 -4.14 41.63
N ASN A 177 18.16 -4.18 40.67
CA ASN A 177 17.15 -5.21 40.47
C ASN A 177 17.41 -5.94 39.16
N THR A 178 16.83 -7.13 39.01
CA THR A 178 16.88 -7.91 37.76
C THR A 178 15.48 -8.13 37.23
N VAL A 179 15.34 -8.12 35.91
CA VAL A 179 14.15 -8.58 35.19
C VAL A 179 14.57 -9.71 34.25
N ALA A 180 13.75 -10.75 34.20
CA ALA A 180 13.87 -11.85 33.27
C ALA A 180 12.55 -12.08 32.55
N VAL A 181 12.61 -12.45 31.27
CA VAL A 181 11.42 -12.71 30.46
C VAL A 181 11.67 -13.95 29.63
N ARG A 182 10.71 -14.87 29.58
CA ARG A 182 10.75 -16.04 28.70
C ARG A 182 9.62 -15.90 27.69
N VAL A 183 9.98 -15.69 26.43
CA VAL A 183 9.05 -15.48 25.32
C VAL A 183 8.93 -16.76 24.51
N TYR A 184 7.70 -17.18 24.23
CA TYR A 184 7.37 -18.36 23.43
C TYR A 184 6.97 -17.91 22.02
N GLN A 185 7.52 -18.56 20.99
CA GLN A 185 7.21 -18.23 19.60
C GLN A 185 5.72 -18.40 19.30
N PHE A 186 5.13 -19.51 19.74
CA PHE A 186 3.71 -19.80 19.58
C PHE A 186 3.00 -20.01 20.92
N CYS A 187 1.73 -19.62 20.97
CA CYS A 187 0.78 -19.94 22.03
C CYS A 187 -0.61 -20.23 21.45
N ASP A 188 -1.59 -20.61 22.27
CA ASP A 188 -2.97 -20.76 21.81
C ASP A 188 -3.50 -19.46 21.17
N GLY A 189 -3.10 -18.29 21.66
CA GLY A 189 -3.36 -17.00 21.02
C GLY A 189 -2.84 -16.86 19.59
N SER A 190 -1.84 -17.64 19.16
CA SER A 190 -1.34 -17.67 17.78
C SER A 190 -2.38 -18.19 16.78
N TYR A 191 -3.40 -18.93 17.23
CA TYR A 191 -4.55 -19.26 16.38
C TYR A 191 -5.39 -18.01 16.02
N LEU A 192 -5.29 -16.94 16.80
CA LEU A 192 -5.97 -15.66 16.59
C LEU A 192 -5.09 -14.59 15.91
N GLU A 193 -3.85 -14.92 15.54
CA GLU A 193 -2.87 -14.00 14.97
C GLU A 193 -2.38 -14.51 13.60
N ARG A 194 -3.34 -14.79 12.71
CA ARG A 194 -3.08 -15.34 11.38
C ARG A 194 -3.10 -14.33 10.24
N GLN A 195 -2.63 -13.11 10.49
CA GLN A 195 -2.51 -12.08 9.46
C GLN A 195 -1.48 -12.45 8.38
N ASP A 196 -1.73 -12.11 7.13
CA ASP A 196 -0.79 -12.20 6.00
C ASP A 196 0.43 -11.28 6.20
N GLN A 197 1.44 -11.76 6.91
CA GLN A 197 2.67 -11.04 7.26
C GLN A 197 3.75 -12.03 7.69
N TRP A 198 4.99 -11.56 7.83
CA TRP A 198 6.06 -12.34 8.44
C TRP A 198 5.73 -12.79 9.87
N LEU A 199 5.88 -14.08 10.14
CA LEU A 199 5.81 -14.66 11.48
C LEU A 199 7.19 -14.57 12.15
N LEU A 200 7.33 -13.52 12.98
CA LEU A 200 8.52 -13.21 13.77
C LEU A 200 8.18 -13.26 15.26
N SER A 201 9.18 -13.17 16.14
CA SER A 201 8.95 -13.24 17.58
C SER A 201 9.96 -12.43 18.39
N GLY A 202 9.57 -12.08 19.62
CA GLY A 202 10.40 -11.37 20.57
C GLY A 202 9.68 -10.20 21.25
N ILE A 203 10.45 -9.48 22.07
CA ILE A 203 9.97 -8.24 22.69
C ILE A 203 10.12 -7.13 21.64
N PHE A 204 9.10 -6.94 20.82
CA PHE A 204 9.19 -6.13 19.59
C PHE A 204 8.72 -4.67 19.76
N ARG A 205 8.12 -4.31 20.89
CA ARG A 205 7.86 -2.91 21.28
C ARG A 205 8.49 -2.56 22.63
N ASP A 206 8.38 -1.28 23.00
CA ASP A 206 9.02 -0.70 24.18
C ASP A 206 8.72 -1.48 25.47
N VAL A 207 9.74 -1.57 26.33
CA VAL A 207 9.62 -2.03 27.72
C VAL A 207 10.05 -0.91 28.64
N TYR A 208 9.28 -0.64 29.68
CA TYR A 208 9.59 0.45 30.59
C TYR A 208 8.96 0.29 31.97
N LEU A 209 9.44 1.12 32.91
CA LEU A 209 8.87 1.29 34.23
C LEU A 209 8.08 2.60 34.30
N VAL A 210 6.97 2.58 35.03
CA VAL A 210 6.19 3.78 35.36
C VAL A 210 5.89 3.78 36.85
N ALA A 211 6.03 4.93 37.50
CA ALA A 211 5.67 5.09 38.91
C ALA A 211 4.36 5.87 39.07
N PHE A 212 3.51 5.37 39.97
CA PHE A 212 2.23 5.98 40.35
C PHE A 212 2.26 6.31 41.84
N ALA A 213 2.18 7.61 42.15
CA ALA A 213 2.04 8.08 43.53
C ALA A 213 0.70 7.64 44.16
N ILE A 214 0.54 7.88 45.46
CA ILE A 214 -0.74 7.71 46.16
C ILE A 214 -1.14 9.07 46.76
N PRO A 215 -2.28 9.66 46.34
CA PRO A 215 -3.14 9.26 45.22
C PRO A 215 -2.49 9.51 43.84
N SER A 216 -2.95 8.81 42.80
CA SER A 216 -2.56 9.05 41.39
C SER A 216 -3.66 8.58 40.43
N ILE A 217 -3.69 9.15 39.22
CA ILE A 217 -4.63 8.75 38.16
C ILE A 217 -4.19 7.41 37.56
N THR A 218 -5.11 6.45 37.46
CA THR A 218 -4.88 5.11 36.89
C THR A 218 -5.53 4.90 35.54
N ASP A 219 -6.68 5.51 35.31
CA ASP A 219 -7.35 5.55 34.01
C ASP A 219 -8.22 6.81 33.91
N PHE A 220 -8.58 7.18 32.69
CA PHE A 220 -9.56 8.23 32.44
C PHE A 220 -10.24 8.03 31.09
N THR A 221 -11.51 8.41 31.02
CA THR A 221 -12.28 8.47 29.78
C THR A 221 -12.58 9.93 29.46
N ILE A 222 -12.28 10.35 28.24
CA ILE A 222 -12.61 11.68 27.72
C ILE A 222 -13.52 11.51 26.52
N LEU A 223 -14.70 12.10 26.59
CA LEU A 223 -15.69 12.03 25.52
C LEU A 223 -16.04 13.44 25.03
N PRO A 224 -15.33 13.99 24.03
CA PRO A 224 -15.73 15.21 23.38
C PRO A 224 -16.99 14.95 22.54
N GLN A 225 -18.04 15.70 22.83
CA GLN A 225 -19.29 15.71 22.08
C GLN A 225 -19.51 17.07 21.46
N VAL A 226 -20.06 17.10 20.26
CA VAL A 226 -20.42 18.32 19.54
C VAL A 226 -21.91 18.25 19.21
N ASP A 227 -22.63 19.34 19.44
CA ASP A 227 -24.05 19.45 19.14
C ASP A 227 -24.34 19.42 17.63
N GLU A 228 -25.61 19.21 17.27
CA GLU A 228 -26.00 19.12 15.85
C GLU A 228 -25.78 20.43 15.09
N SER A 229 -25.87 21.59 15.76
CA SER A 229 -25.57 22.89 15.14
C SER A 229 -24.07 23.18 15.00
N LEU A 230 -23.19 22.31 15.52
CA LEU A 230 -21.73 22.45 15.46
C LEU A 230 -21.20 23.72 16.15
N THR A 231 -21.95 24.25 17.10
CA THR A 231 -21.68 25.53 17.80
C THR A 231 -21.33 25.35 19.27
N ARG A 232 -21.61 24.17 19.83
CA ARG A 232 -21.37 23.85 21.23
C ARG A 232 -20.69 22.50 21.34
N GLY A 233 -19.54 22.49 22.02
CA GLY A 233 -18.81 21.29 22.41
C GLY A 233 -18.92 21.06 23.91
N VAL A 234 -19.06 19.80 24.32
CA VAL A 234 -18.99 19.39 25.73
C VAL A 234 -17.98 18.25 25.84
N VAL A 235 -17.03 18.35 26.76
CA VAL A 235 -16.11 17.26 27.08
C VAL A 235 -16.57 16.62 28.37
N HIS A 236 -17.00 15.35 28.30
CA HIS A 236 -17.25 14.55 29.50
C HIS A 236 -15.94 13.93 29.96
N VAL A 237 -15.63 14.08 31.24
CA VAL A 237 -14.41 13.55 31.86
C VAL A 237 -14.78 12.64 33.02
N ASP A 238 -14.23 11.43 32.99
CA ASP A 238 -14.30 10.44 34.06
C ASP A 238 -12.89 9.97 34.43
N VAL A 239 -12.59 9.85 35.72
CA VAL A 239 -11.22 9.64 36.25
C VAL A 239 -11.22 8.56 37.32
N SER A 240 -10.38 7.54 37.12
CA SER A 240 -10.11 6.51 38.11
C SER A 240 -8.78 6.78 38.83
N LEU A 241 -8.75 6.52 40.14
CA LEU A 241 -7.60 6.80 41.00
C LEU A 241 -7.01 5.53 41.64
N HIS A 242 -5.74 5.61 42.02
CA HIS A 242 -5.05 4.64 42.87
C HIS A 242 -5.00 5.10 44.32
N GLY A 243 -5.34 4.22 45.26
CA GLY A 243 -5.12 4.41 46.69
C GLY A 243 -6.05 5.40 47.39
N SER A 244 -6.98 6.02 46.66
CA SER A 244 -8.11 6.79 47.18
C SER A 244 -9.27 6.67 46.19
N ASP A 245 -10.49 6.57 46.69
CA ASP A 245 -11.69 6.51 45.84
C ASP A 245 -12.33 7.90 45.66
N CYS A 246 -11.89 8.91 46.43
CA CYS A 246 -12.52 10.23 46.46
C CYS A 246 -11.48 11.33 46.76
N GLU A 247 -10.91 11.91 45.71
CA GLU A 247 -10.05 13.10 45.79
C GLU A 247 -10.60 14.22 44.92
N ASP A 248 -10.16 15.46 45.21
CA ASP A 248 -10.35 16.59 44.31
C ASP A 248 -9.33 16.51 43.16
N VAL A 249 -9.83 16.41 41.94
CA VAL A 249 -9.06 16.44 40.69
C VAL A 249 -9.23 17.81 40.06
N THR A 250 -8.13 18.52 39.84
CA THR A 250 -8.14 19.76 39.06
C THR A 250 -8.19 19.42 37.57
N VAL A 251 -9.14 20.02 36.86
CA VAL A 251 -9.36 19.81 35.43
C VAL A 251 -9.14 21.12 34.70
N GLU A 252 -8.27 21.12 33.70
CA GLU A 252 -7.96 22.30 32.91
C GLU A 252 -7.98 21.98 31.40
N LEU A 253 -8.81 22.70 30.66
CA LEU A 253 -8.88 22.61 29.21
C LEU A 253 -8.22 23.83 28.58
N ARG A 254 -7.21 23.58 27.74
CA ARG A 254 -6.50 24.61 26.98
C ARG A 254 -6.88 24.60 25.51
N GLY A 255 -7.02 25.80 24.95
CA GLY A 255 -7.25 26.01 23.53
C GLY A 255 -6.04 25.64 22.67
N PRO A 256 -6.20 25.59 21.33
CA PRO A 256 -5.12 25.26 20.41
C PRO A 256 -3.92 26.23 20.48
N GLY A 257 -4.16 27.48 20.92
CA GLY A 257 -3.12 28.49 21.17
C GLY A 257 -2.42 28.36 22.53
N GLY A 258 -2.86 27.44 23.39
CA GLY A 258 -2.34 27.20 24.73
C GLY A 258 -2.99 28.03 25.85
N ASP A 259 -3.95 28.90 25.53
CA ASP A 259 -4.74 29.66 26.49
C ASP A 259 -5.68 28.75 27.30
N VAL A 260 -5.91 29.09 28.58
CA VAL A 260 -6.81 28.32 29.45
C VAL A 260 -8.25 28.72 29.15
N LEU A 261 -9.05 27.77 28.66
CA LEU A 261 -10.46 27.97 28.35
C LEU A 261 -11.36 27.58 29.51
N HIS A 262 -10.94 26.58 30.30
CA HIS A 262 -11.63 26.14 31.50
C HIS A 262 -10.61 25.68 32.55
N GLU A 263 -10.88 26.01 33.81
CA GLU A 263 -10.15 25.50 34.98
C GLU A 263 -11.16 25.30 36.12
N GLY A 264 -11.15 24.11 36.73
CA GLY A 264 -12.10 23.76 37.78
C GLY A 264 -11.63 22.57 38.62
N GLN A 265 -12.44 22.16 39.59
CA GLN A 265 -12.24 20.95 40.37
C GLN A 265 -13.44 20.02 40.29
N MET A 266 -13.18 18.72 40.29
CA MET A 266 -14.17 17.66 40.33
C MET A 266 -13.80 16.61 41.38
N LYS A 267 -14.78 15.89 41.92
CA LYS A 267 -14.52 14.65 42.65
C LYS A 267 -14.26 13.51 41.67
N SER A 268 -13.30 12.64 41.96
CA SER A 268 -13.04 11.44 41.15
C SER A 268 -14.23 10.47 41.05
N THR A 269 -15.20 10.56 41.97
CA THR A 269 -16.44 9.77 41.95
C THR A 269 -17.54 10.37 41.07
N GLU A 270 -17.33 11.56 40.54
CA GLU A 270 -18.32 12.30 39.74
C GLU A 270 -17.80 12.46 38.32
N MET A 271 -18.70 12.55 37.35
CA MET A 271 -18.35 13.00 36.01
C MET A 271 -18.41 14.53 35.94
N THR A 272 -17.59 15.15 35.10
CA THR A 272 -17.60 16.60 34.88
C THR A 272 -17.68 16.94 33.40
N ASP A 273 -18.46 17.98 33.10
CA ASP A 273 -18.70 18.49 31.76
C ASP A 273 -17.95 19.82 31.56
N LEU A 274 -17.07 19.87 30.57
CA LEU A 274 -16.40 21.10 30.16
C LEU A 274 -17.06 21.62 28.88
N THR A 275 -17.77 22.75 28.97
CA THR A 275 -18.47 23.33 27.81
C THR A 275 -17.62 24.36 27.10
N ILE A 276 -17.56 24.30 25.76
CA ILE A 276 -16.92 25.26 24.86
C ILE A 276 -17.92 25.70 23.79
N GLU A 277 -18.02 27.01 23.55
CA GLU A 277 -19.02 27.60 22.63
C GLU A 277 -18.41 28.72 21.78
N GLY A 278 -19.09 29.03 20.67
CA GLY A 278 -18.76 30.15 19.81
C GLY A 278 -17.38 30.03 19.16
N ALA A 279 -16.63 31.14 19.08
CA ALA A 279 -15.33 31.18 18.42
C ALA A 279 -14.25 30.32 19.11
N SER A 280 -14.47 29.93 20.37
CA SER A 280 -13.57 29.06 21.11
C SER A 280 -13.71 27.59 20.72
N LEU A 281 -14.80 27.19 20.03
CA LEU A 281 -14.98 25.85 19.48
C LEU A 281 -14.42 25.79 18.05
N GLN A 282 -13.36 25.00 17.87
CA GLN A 282 -12.78 24.70 16.56
C GLN A 282 -12.79 23.19 16.37
N LEU A 283 -13.38 22.74 15.27
CA LEU A 283 -13.57 21.32 15.00
C LEU A 283 -12.33 20.67 14.41
N TRP A 284 -12.09 19.43 14.83
CA TRP A 284 -11.09 18.54 14.25
C TRP A 284 -11.65 17.82 13.02
N SER A 285 -10.83 17.72 11.98
CA SER A 285 -11.05 16.90 10.78
C SER A 285 -9.69 16.52 10.18
N ALA A 286 -9.68 15.66 9.17
CA ALA A 286 -8.45 15.34 8.44
C ALA A 286 -7.85 16.55 7.71
N GLU A 287 -8.66 17.55 7.38
CA GLU A 287 -8.24 18.79 6.69
C GLU A 287 -7.80 19.89 7.66
N LYS A 288 -8.43 19.93 8.84
CA LYS A 288 -8.17 20.87 9.94
C LYS A 288 -7.93 20.09 11.24
N PRO A 289 -6.71 19.60 11.49
CA PRO A 289 -6.40 18.78 12.67
C PRO A 289 -6.22 19.62 13.94
N ILE A 290 -7.28 20.33 14.35
CA ILE A 290 -7.25 21.22 15.52
C ILE A 290 -7.35 20.43 16.82
N LEU A 291 -6.37 20.59 17.70
CA LEU A 291 -6.30 19.90 18.99
C LEU A 291 -6.26 20.88 20.17
N TYR A 292 -6.93 20.48 21.24
CA TYR A 292 -6.93 21.08 22.57
C TYR A 292 -6.08 20.20 23.49
N THR A 293 -5.68 20.75 24.64
CA THR A 293 -4.95 19.98 25.66
C THR A 293 -5.74 19.97 26.96
N LEU A 294 -6.15 18.78 27.40
CA LEU A 294 -6.77 18.56 28.71
C LEU A 294 -5.68 18.16 29.71
N LEU A 295 -5.67 18.81 30.87
CA LEU A 295 -4.84 18.44 32.02
C LEU A 295 -5.73 17.96 33.16
N LEU A 296 -5.33 16.86 33.78
CA LEU A 296 -5.95 16.32 34.98
C LEU A 296 -4.89 16.21 36.06
N THR A 297 -5.11 16.85 37.21
CA THR A 297 -4.14 16.89 38.32
C THR A 297 -4.76 16.42 39.62
N VAL A 298 -4.12 15.46 40.29
CA VAL A 298 -4.46 14.99 41.65
C VAL A 298 -3.20 14.92 42.50
N GLY A 299 -3.17 15.62 43.63
CA GLY A 299 -1.95 15.80 44.41
C GLY A 299 -0.81 16.35 43.54
N ASP A 300 0.34 15.65 43.53
CA ASP A 300 1.49 15.99 42.69
C ASP A 300 1.45 15.31 41.30
N CYS A 301 0.44 14.48 41.00
CA CYS A 301 0.32 13.78 39.73
C CYS A 301 -0.47 14.62 38.73
N THR A 302 0.10 14.88 37.54
CA THR A 302 -0.58 15.51 36.41
C THR A 302 -0.47 14.63 35.16
N VAL A 303 -1.57 14.47 34.43
CA VAL A 303 -1.59 13.84 33.10
C VAL A 303 -2.11 14.83 32.07
N ALA A 304 -1.66 14.70 30.82
CA ALA A 304 -2.07 15.53 29.70
C ALA A 304 -2.58 14.66 28.55
N GLN A 305 -3.69 15.06 27.93
CA GLN A 305 -4.25 14.41 26.75
C GLN A 305 -4.59 15.46 25.69
N ARG A 306 -4.17 15.20 24.44
CA ARG A 306 -4.65 15.98 23.29
C ARG A 306 -6.02 15.47 22.84
N ILE A 307 -6.94 16.38 22.60
CA ILE A 307 -8.34 16.07 22.24
C ILE A 307 -8.80 16.98 21.10
N GLY A 308 -9.62 16.47 20.20
CA GLY A 308 -10.27 17.28 19.16
C GLY A 308 -11.79 17.14 19.23
N PHE A 309 -12.49 18.25 19.03
CA PHE A 309 -13.94 18.28 18.95
C PHE A 309 -14.37 17.87 17.54
N ARG A 310 -15.11 16.77 17.44
CA ARG A 310 -15.70 16.32 16.18
C ARG A 310 -17.03 15.62 16.47
N ARG A 311 -17.91 15.58 15.48
CA ARG A 311 -19.13 14.79 15.51
C ARG A 311 -19.04 13.67 14.49
N ILE A 312 -19.17 12.42 14.93
CA ILE A 312 -19.32 11.26 14.06
C ILE A 312 -20.72 10.72 14.29
N GLU A 313 -21.48 10.50 13.22
CA GLU A 313 -22.83 9.95 13.33
C GLU A 313 -23.28 9.25 12.07
N MET A 314 -24.20 8.30 12.23
CA MET A 314 -25.01 7.77 11.14
C MET A 314 -26.25 8.64 10.99
N LYS A 315 -26.44 9.28 9.83
CA LYS A 315 -27.62 10.09 9.55
C LYS A 315 -28.13 9.79 8.15
N GLY A 316 -29.38 9.32 8.08
CA GLY A 316 -29.87 8.66 6.88
C GLY A 316 -29.07 7.36 6.66
N ALA A 317 -28.60 7.15 5.44
CA ALA A 317 -27.85 5.95 5.06
C ALA A 317 -26.32 6.17 5.01
N ASN A 318 -25.80 7.31 5.49
CA ASN A 318 -24.38 7.63 5.42
C ASN A 318 -23.80 7.91 6.81
N PHE A 319 -22.50 7.64 6.96
CA PHE A 319 -21.74 8.16 8.07
C PHE A 319 -21.26 9.58 7.76
N LEU A 320 -21.32 10.46 8.75
CA LEU A 320 -20.94 11.85 8.63
C LEU A 320 -19.81 12.20 9.61
N VAL A 321 -18.95 13.13 9.20
CA VAL A 321 -18.05 13.85 10.10
C VAL A 321 -18.42 15.32 10.07
N ASN A 322 -18.71 15.91 11.22
CA ASN A 322 -19.10 17.31 11.37
C ASN A 322 -20.23 17.72 10.39
N GLY A 323 -21.20 16.82 10.19
CA GLY A 323 -22.36 17.04 9.32
C GLY A 323 -22.17 16.74 7.83
N ASN A 324 -20.96 16.39 7.37
CA ASN A 324 -20.68 16.07 5.96
C ASN A 324 -20.41 14.57 5.75
N PRO A 325 -20.93 13.94 4.68
CA PRO A 325 -20.55 12.58 4.31
C PRO A 325 -19.11 12.57 3.78
N ILE A 326 -18.31 11.64 4.28
CA ILE A 326 -16.87 11.59 3.96
C ILE A 326 -16.59 10.46 2.99
N ILE A 327 -15.73 10.72 2.00
CA ILE A 327 -15.13 9.67 1.18
C ILE A 327 -13.75 9.36 1.75
N LEU A 328 -13.52 8.10 2.09
CA LEU A 328 -12.24 7.63 2.60
C LEU A 328 -11.31 7.32 1.42
N TYR A 329 -10.27 8.14 1.29
CA TYR A 329 -9.13 7.88 0.42
C TYR A 329 -8.03 7.26 1.28
N GLY A 330 -8.22 5.98 1.61
CA GLY A 330 -7.44 5.29 2.62
C GLY A 330 -6.36 4.36 2.07
N VAL A 331 -5.55 3.84 2.99
CA VAL A 331 -4.58 2.75 2.76
C VAL A 331 -4.52 1.84 3.99
N ASN A 332 -4.32 0.54 3.78
CA ASN A 332 -3.97 -0.43 4.82
C ASN A 332 -2.48 -0.30 5.16
N ARG A 333 -2.10 -0.47 6.42
CA ARG A 333 -0.70 -0.40 6.84
C ARG A 333 -0.41 -1.43 7.92
N HIS A 334 0.44 -2.39 7.57
CA HIS A 334 1.19 -3.18 8.54
C HIS A 334 2.33 -2.40 9.20
N GLU A 335 2.69 -2.78 10.43
CA GLU A 335 3.94 -2.34 11.06
C GLU A 335 5.10 -3.17 10.52
N HIS A 336 5.72 -2.70 9.44
CA HIS A 336 6.87 -3.34 8.82
C HIS A 336 8.06 -2.38 8.64
N HIS A 337 9.26 -2.94 8.70
CA HIS A 337 10.51 -2.29 8.35
C HIS A 337 11.51 -3.34 7.87
N SER A 338 12.12 -3.14 6.71
CA SER A 338 12.98 -4.16 6.07
C SER A 338 14.17 -4.65 6.90
N LEU A 339 14.68 -3.85 7.84
CA LEU A 339 15.75 -4.25 8.78
C LEU A 339 15.28 -4.74 10.14
N TYR A 340 14.09 -4.31 10.59
CA TYR A 340 13.66 -4.45 11.99
C TYR A 340 12.36 -5.25 12.14
N GLY A 341 11.77 -5.68 11.02
CA GLY A 341 10.48 -6.35 10.99
C GLY A 341 9.45 -5.44 11.62
N ARG A 342 8.74 -5.93 12.64
CA ARG A 342 7.67 -5.17 13.29
C ARG A 342 8.14 -4.25 14.42
N ALA A 343 9.44 -4.21 14.72
CA ALA A 343 10.02 -3.24 15.64
C ALA A 343 10.31 -1.92 14.92
N VAL A 344 9.27 -1.32 14.33
CA VAL A 344 9.38 -0.13 13.46
C VAL A 344 9.83 1.09 14.28
N PRO A 345 10.93 1.77 13.91
CA PRO A 345 11.33 2.99 14.59
C PRO A 345 10.30 4.12 14.41
N TYR A 346 10.19 4.98 15.42
CA TYR A 346 9.21 6.08 15.42
C TYR A 346 9.36 7.04 14.23
N GLU A 347 10.59 7.37 13.85
CA GLU A 347 10.84 8.32 12.75
C GLU A 347 10.39 7.74 11.40
N ASP A 348 10.59 6.45 11.16
CA ASP A 348 10.13 5.77 9.94
C ASP A 348 8.59 5.68 9.92
N MET A 349 7.97 5.32 11.05
CA MET A 349 6.51 5.36 11.19
C MET A 349 5.94 6.76 10.91
N ARG A 350 6.54 7.81 11.48
CA ARG A 350 6.10 9.18 11.22
C ARG A 350 6.30 9.58 9.76
N ALA A 351 7.40 9.16 9.15
CA ALA A 351 7.69 9.41 7.73
C ALA A 351 6.62 8.80 6.81
N ASP A 352 6.13 7.59 7.12
CA ASP A 352 5.01 6.98 6.40
C ASP A 352 3.77 7.88 6.41
N ILE A 353 3.32 8.31 7.60
CA ILE A 353 2.10 9.10 7.73
C ILE A 353 2.25 10.48 7.08
N VAL A 354 3.44 11.08 7.15
CA VAL A 354 3.76 12.32 6.43
C VAL A 354 3.69 12.09 4.91
N MET A 355 4.23 10.99 4.41
CA MET A 355 4.19 10.66 2.98
C MET A 355 2.76 10.40 2.50
N MET A 356 1.93 9.71 3.30
CA MET A 356 0.51 9.53 3.01
C MET A 356 -0.18 10.89 2.78
N LYS A 357 0.03 11.85 3.69
CA LYS A 357 -0.49 13.22 3.55
C LYS A 357 0.01 13.94 2.31
N GLN A 358 1.29 13.79 1.99
CA GLN A 358 1.89 14.36 0.78
C GLN A 358 1.32 13.77 -0.52
N HIS A 359 0.67 12.61 -0.44
CA HIS A 359 0.01 11.90 -1.53
C HIS A 359 -1.52 11.96 -1.45
N ASN A 360 -2.08 12.95 -0.75
CA ASN A 360 -3.52 13.22 -0.67
C ASN A 360 -4.35 12.13 0.06
N ILE A 361 -3.70 11.18 0.76
CA ILE A 361 -4.38 10.15 1.55
C ILE A 361 -4.95 10.79 2.83
N ASN A 362 -6.20 10.49 3.14
CA ASN A 362 -6.91 11.05 4.31
C ASN A 362 -7.25 10.01 5.40
N ALA A 363 -7.10 8.72 5.11
CA ALA A 363 -7.48 7.64 6.01
C ALA A 363 -6.45 6.51 6.09
N LEU A 364 -6.43 5.81 7.22
CA LEU A 364 -5.54 4.69 7.52
C LEU A 364 -6.32 3.57 8.20
N ARG A 365 -6.13 2.33 7.75
CA ARG A 365 -6.59 1.13 8.47
C ARG A 365 -5.38 0.43 9.07
N CYS A 366 -5.45 0.15 10.36
CA CYS A 366 -4.40 -0.55 11.09
C CYS A 366 -4.48 -2.07 10.85
N SER A 367 -4.15 -2.51 9.63
CA SER A 367 -4.18 -3.93 9.24
C SER A 367 -3.12 -4.76 9.99
N HIS A 368 -3.47 -5.85 10.67
CA HIS A 368 -4.78 -6.16 11.27
C HIS A 368 -4.64 -6.28 12.78
N GLN A 369 -4.28 -5.15 13.39
CA GLN A 369 -3.89 -5.08 14.80
C GLN A 369 -3.78 -3.65 15.33
N PRO A 370 -3.90 -3.45 16.67
CA PRO A 370 -3.60 -2.17 17.26
C PRO A 370 -2.12 -1.84 17.07
N ASN A 371 -1.84 -0.67 16.49
CA ASN A 371 -0.49 -0.18 16.23
C ASN A 371 0.14 0.45 17.50
N ASP A 372 1.43 0.83 17.41
CA ASP A 372 2.10 1.63 18.44
C ASP A 372 1.26 2.88 18.82
N PRO A 373 1.05 3.18 20.12
CA PRO A 373 0.26 4.33 20.55
C PRO A 373 0.66 5.67 19.93
N ARG A 374 1.96 5.84 19.62
CA ARG A 374 2.49 7.06 19.01
C ARG A 374 1.98 7.26 17.58
N LEU A 375 1.53 6.22 16.88
CA LEU A 375 0.92 6.36 15.56
C LEU A 375 -0.37 7.18 15.64
N TYR A 376 -1.22 6.94 16.64
CA TYR A 376 -2.46 7.68 16.82
C TYR A 376 -2.20 9.14 17.21
N GLU A 377 -1.12 9.41 17.97
CA GLU A 377 -0.67 10.78 18.26
C GLU A 377 -0.26 11.54 16.99
N VAL A 378 0.44 10.87 16.08
CA VAL A 378 0.84 11.44 14.77
C VAL A 378 -0.40 11.63 13.88
N CYS A 379 -1.35 10.69 13.89
CA CYS A 379 -2.59 10.81 13.13
C CYS A 379 -3.50 11.93 13.65
N ASP A 380 -3.56 12.14 14.97
CA ASP A 380 -4.24 13.30 15.59
C ASP A 380 -3.62 14.62 15.11
N GLU A 381 -2.28 14.70 15.14
CA GLU A 381 -1.50 15.88 14.77
C GLU A 381 -1.61 16.22 13.28
N LEU A 382 -1.48 15.22 12.41
CA LEU A 382 -1.46 15.41 10.97
C LEU A 382 -2.87 15.41 10.35
N GLY A 383 -3.86 14.86 11.05
CA GLY A 383 -5.25 14.75 10.61
C GLY A 383 -5.52 13.53 9.73
N ILE A 384 -5.38 12.32 10.23
CA ILE A 384 -5.74 11.10 9.47
C ILE A 384 -6.95 10.45 10.14
N TYR A 385 -7.94 10.03 9.35
CA TYR A 385 -9.04 9.20 9.85
C TYR A 385 -8.56 7.75 10.01
N VAL A 386 -8.64 7.20 11.22
CA VAL A 386 -8.10 5.89 11.56
C VAL A 386 -9.23 4.90 11.81
N MET A 387 -9.12 3.73 11.17
CA MET A 387 -9.79 2.50 11.58
C MET A 387 -8.80 1.71 12.45
N ALA A 388 -9.05 1.70 13.76
CA ALA A 388 -8.24 0.94 14.70
C ALA A 388 -8.84 -0.46 14.84
N GLU A 389 -8.02 -1.49 14.64
CA GLU A 389 -8.48 -2.87 14.49
C GLU A 389 -7.97 -3.75 15.63
N ALA A 390 -8.82 -4.65 16.14
CA ALA A 390 -8.41 -5.65 17.11
C ALA A 390 -7.41 -6.61 16.47
N ASP A 391 -6.46 -7.12 17.25
CA ASP A 391 -5.48 -8.11 16.80
C ASP A 391 -6.18 -9.46 16.70
N LEU A 392 -6.97 -9.68 15.64
CA LEU A 392 -7.81 -10.86 15.54
C LEU A 392 -7.95 -11.29 14.08
N GLU A 393 -7.28 -12.39 13.74
CA GLU A 393 -7.39 -13.04 12.44
C GLU A 393 -7.19 -14.55 12.56
N THR A 394 -8.10 -15.32 11.95
CA THR A 394 -8.11 -16.80 12.07
C THR A 394 -8.19 -17.49 10.71
N HIS A 395 -7.68 -16.81 9.67
CA HIS A 395 -7.85 -17.21 8.27
C HIS A 395 -7.38 -18.64 7.99
N GLY A 396 -6.35 -19.12 8.70
CA GLY A 396 -5.79 -20.47 8.52
C GLY A 396 -6.77 -21.65 8.70
N PHE A 397 -7.92 -21.44 9.34
CA PHE A 397 -8.96 -22.48 9.39
C PHE A 397 -9.69 -22.69 8.04
N ASP A 398 -9.65 -21.71 7.14
CA ASP A 398 -10.23 -21.84 5.79
C ASP A 398 -9.58 -22.98 5.01
N SER A 399 -8.24 -23.05 5.02
CA SER A 399 -7.50 -24.14 4.35
C SER A 399 -7.89 -25.53 4.87
N VAL A 400 -8.16 -25.65 6.17
CA VAL A 400 -8.58 -26.90 6.81
C VAL A 400 -9.97 -27.31 6.33
N GLU A 401 -10.93 -26.39 6.37
CA GLU A 401 -12.31 -26.67 5.97
C GLU A 401 -12.45 -26.88 4.46
N ARG A 402 -11.75 -26.11 3.62
CA ARG A 402 -11.72 -26.32 2.16
C ARG A 402 -11.23 -27.72 1.79
N THR A 403 -10.18 -28.20 2.45
CA THR A 403 -9.61 -29.54 2.18
C THR A 403 -10.58 -30.65 2.56
N ALA A 404 -11.53 -30.40 3.48
CA ALA A 404 -12.55 -31.34 3.90
C ALA A 404 -13.81 -31.36 3.00
N ILE A 405 -13.88 -30.53 1.95
CA ILE A 405 -15.02 -30.48 1.02
C ILE A 405 -14.79 -31.48 -0.14
N GLU A 406 -15.59 -32.54 -0.20
CA GLU A 406 -15.45 -33.62 -1.21
C GLU A 406 -15.68 -33.15 -2.65
N ASP A 407 -16.69 -32.29 -2.87
CA ASP A 407 -17.13 -31.85 -4.21
C ASP A 407 -16.59 -30.47 -4.62
N VAL A 408 -15.43 -30.07 -4.11
CA VAL A 408 -14.81 -28.75 -4.38
C VAL A 408 -14.69 -28.42 -5.88
N HIS A 409 -14.51 -29.44 -6.72
CA HIS A 409 -14.37 -29.32 -8.18
C HIS A 409 -15.68 -28.99 -8.92
N LEU A 410 -16.82 -29.02 -8.23
CA LEU A 410 -18.14 -28.69 -8.78
C LEU A 410 -18.62 -27.29 -8.39
N MET A 411 -17.90 -26.60 -7.50
CA MET A 411 -18.28 -25.29 -6.98
C MET A 411 -17.52 -24.18 -7.68
N ASP A 412 -18.13 -23.01 -7.83
CA ASP A 412 -17.36 -21.81 -8.15
C ASP A 412 -16.57 -21.32 -6.92
N GLY A 413 -15.62 -20.41 -7.14
CA GLY A 413 -14.72 -19.94 -6.08
C GLY A 413 -15.43 -19.20 -4.93
N ARG A 414 -16.55 -18.53 -5.23
CA ARG A 414 -17.32 -17.78 -4.23
C ARG A 414 -18.19 -18.73 -3.41
N GLU A 415 -18.86 -19.67 -4.07
CA GLU A 415 -19.63 -20.73 -3.41
C GLU A 415 -18.75 -21.54 -2.45
N LEU A 416 -17.53 -21.89 -2.89
CA LEU A 416 -16.55 -22.59 -2.05
C LEU A 416 -16.14 -21.76 -0.83
N GLN A 417 -15.82 -20.48 -1.03
CA GLN A 417 -15.41 -19.60 0.08
C GLN A 417 -16.53 -19.46 1.12
N GLU A 418 -17.76 -19.16 0.68
CA GLU A 418 -18.92 -19.02 1.58
C GLU A 418 -19.15 -20.28 2.42
N LEU A 419 -19.10 -21.46 1.78
CA LEU A 419 -19.27 -22.72 2.49
C LEU A 419 -18.14 -22.99 3.48
N SER A 420 -16.89 -22.73 3.08
CA SER A 420 -15.74 -22.94 3.95
C SER A 420 -15.74 -22.00 5.14
N TYR A 421 -16.03 -20.71 4.93
CA TYR A 421 -16.10 -19.70 5.99
C TYR A 421 -17.22 -20.02 7.00
N ASP A 422 -18.39 -20.45 6.52
CA ASP A 422 -19.49 -20.85 7.40
C ASP A 422 -19.14 -22.06 8.27
N ARG A 423 -18.32 -23.00 7.78
CA ARG A 423 -17.82 -24.12 8.58
C ARG A 423 -16.71 -23.67 9.53
N ALA A 424 -15.80 -22.81 9.06
CA ALA A 424 -14.60 -22.44 9.79
C ALA A 424 -14.88 -21.61 11.06
N LYS A 425 -16.00 -20.88 11.11
CA LYS A 425 -16.40 -20.14 12.32
C LYS A 425 -16.49 -21.02 13.58
N ARG A 426 -16.76 -22.34 13.43
CA ARG A 426 -16.88 -23.30 14.54
C ARG A 426 -15.60 -23.44 15.36
N TRP A 427 -14.44 -23.08 14.80
CA TRP A 427 -13.15 -23.22 15.46
C TRP A 427 -12.98 -22.19 16.58
N THR A 428 -13.31 -20.92 16.33
CA THR A 428 -13.07 -19.82 17.26
C THR A 428 -14.22 -18.80 17.33
N SER A 429 -14.65 -18.22 16.20
CA SER A 429 -15.60 -17.09 16.21
C SER A 429 -17.02 -17.43 16.65
N ASP A 430 -17.43 -18.70 16.51
CA ASP A 430 -18.69 -19.26 17.02
C ASP A 430 -18.43 -20.40 18.03
N ASN A 431 -17.29 -20.34 18.74
CA ASN A 431 -16.91 -21.29 19.77
C ASN A 431 -16.86 -20.61 21.16
N PRO A 432 -17.70 -21.01 22.13
CA PRO A 432 -17.75 -20.36 23.44
C PRO A 432 -16.44 -20.50 24.24
N ASP A 433 -15.61 -21.51 23.98
CA ASP A 433 -14.33 -21.70 24.68
C ASP A 433 -13.32 -20.57 24.37
N TRP A 434 -13.52 -19.86 23.26
CA TRP A 434 -12.69 -18.73 22.83
C TRP A 434 -13.29 -17.35 23.17
N HIS A 435 -14.44 -17.32 23.86
CA HIS A 435 -15.16 -16.10 24.16
C HIS A 435 -14.28 -15.05 24.88
N ASP A 436 -13.59 -15.47 25.94
CA ASP A 436 -12.78 -14.57 26.75
C ASP A 436 -11.60 -14.00 25.96
N ALA A 437 -11.01 -14.77 25.03
CA ALA A 437 -9.92 -14.31 24.17
C ALA A 437 -10.37 -13.21 23.19
N TYR A 438 -11.60 -13.32 22.66
CA TYR A 438 -12.21 -12.29 21.81
C TYR A 438 -12.51 -11.03 22.62
N MET A 439 -13.09 -11.19 23.81
CA MET A 439 -13.41 -10.08 24.69
C MET A 439 -12.17 -9.35 25.21
N ASP A 440 -11.08 -10.06 25.50
CA ASP A 440 -9.80 -9.46 25.85
C ASP A 440 -9.28 -8.55 24.73
N ARG A 441 -9.23 -9.05 23.49
CA ARG A 441 -8.77 -8.27 22.33
C ARG A 441 -9.63 -7.03 22.07
N ALA A 442 -10.94 -7.11 22.25
CA ALA A 442 -11.83 -5.92 22.18
C ALA A 442 -11.53 -4.91 23.30
N SER A 443 -11.38 -5.40 24.54
CA SER A 443 -11.11 -4.58 25.72
C SER A 443 -9.77 -3.85 25.61
N GLN A 444 -8.72 -4.58 25.22
CA GLN A 444 -7.37 -4.06 25.03
C GLN A 444 -7.30 -2.95 23.97
N LEU A 445 -8.06 -3.10 22.87
CA LEU A 445 -8.18 -2.08 21.84
C LEU A 445 -8.87 -0.82 22.39
N VAL A 446 -10.10 -0.95 22.90
CA VAL A 446 -10.91 0.22 23.27
C VAL A 446 -10.32 0.93 24.49
N GLU A 447 -9.99 0.21 25.56
CA GLU A 447 -9.56 0.86 26.81
C GLU A 447 -8.25 1.62 26.66
N ARG A 448 -7.34 1.14 25.80
CA ARG A 448 -6.05 1.78 25.56
C ARG A 448 -6.17 3.01 24.67
N PHE A 449 -7.06 2.99 23.68
CA PHE A 449 -7.07 3.98 22.60
C PHE A 449 -8.32 4.90 22.57
N LYS A 450 -9.29 4.72 23.48
CA LYS A 450 -10.56 5.49 23.58
C LYS A 450 -10.42 7.03 23.53
N ASN A 451 -9.28 7.58 23.91
CA ASN A 451 -9.06 9.03 23.98
C ASN A 451 -8.41 9.65 22.73
N TYR A 452 -8.03 8.85 21.72
CA TYR A 452 -7.45 9.38 20.48
C TYR A 452 -8.51 9.91 19.51
N THR A 453 -8.28 11.09 18.96
CA THR A 453 -9.28 11.81 18.15
C THR A 453 -9.40 11.23 16.73
N CYS A 454 -8.31 10.74 16.18
CA CYS A 454 -8.20 10.22 14.82
C CYS A 454 -8.98 8.93 14.61
N ILE A 455 -9.29 8.19 15.67
CA ILE A 455 -10.00 6.92 15.56
C ILE A 455 -11.48 7.20 15.31
N MET A 456 -11.92 6.87 14.08
CA MET A 456 -13.32 6.96 13.65
C MET A 456 -14.04 5.63 13.90
N PHE A 457 -13.33 4.53 13.68
CA PHE A 457 -13.90 3.20 13.66
C PHE A 457 -13.13 2.23 14.56
N TRP A 458 -13.88 1.41 15.29
CA TRP A 458 -13.37 0.18 15.90
C TRP A 458 -13.64 -0.98 14.94
N SER A 459 -12.60 -1.64 14.46
CA SER A 459 -12.74 -2.86 13.68
C SER A 459 -12.60 -4.09 14.57
N LEU A 460 -13.51 -5.04 14.45
CA LEU A 460 -13.55 -6.24 15.30
C LEU A 460 -12.43 -7.23 14.98
N GLY A 461 -11.73 -7.09 13.86
CA GLY A 461 -10.69 -7.99 13.38
C GLY A 461 -10.69 -8.08 11.85
N ASN A 462 -10.03 -9.10 11.31
CA ASN A 462 -9.94 -9.39 9.89
C ASN A 462 -10.07 -10.89 9.64
N GLU A 463 -10.74 -11.30 8.55
CA GLU A 463 -10.81 -12.69 8.06
C GLU A 463 -10.92 -13.77 9.16
N ALA A 464 -11.70 -13.51 10.21
CA ALA A 464 -11.92 -14.41 11.35
C ALA A 464 -13.31 -15.06 11.30
N PHE A 465 -13.90 -15.11 10.10
CA PHE A 465 -15.27 -15.55 9.84
C PHE A 465 -16.28 -14.75 10.68
N TYR A 466 -17.53 -15.18 10.82
CA TYR A 466 -18.50 -14.44 11.64
C TYR A 466 -19.31 -15.39 12.54
N GLY A 467 -19.45 -15.03 13.81
CA GLY A 467 -20.01 -15.89 14.85
C GLY A 467 -20.35 -15.14 16.15
N ALA A 468 -20.85 -15.84 17.16
CA ALA A 468 -21.37 -15.26 18.40
C ALA A 468 -20.36 -14.40 19.18
N ASN A 469 -19.05 -14.69 19.09
CA ASN A 469 -18.04 -13.92 19.80
C ASN A 469 -17.86 -12.51 19.22
N HIS A 470 -18.01 -12.33 17.90
CA HIS A 470 -18.03 -10.99 17.28
C HIS A 470 -19.26 -10.18 17.73
N VAL A 471 -20.41 -10.82 17.87
CA VAL A 471 -21.63 -10.16 18.37
C VAL A 471 -21.43 -9.66 19.81
N ALA A 472 -20.72 -10.44 20.63
CA ALA A 472 -20.38 -10.03 21.99
C ALA A 472 -19.43 -8.83 22.03
N MET A 473 -18.36 -8.85 21.20
CA MET A 473 -17.46 -7.70 21.05
C MET A 473 -18.23 -6.45 20.62
N TYR A 474 -19.05 -6.54 19.57
CA TYR A 474 -19.87 -5.41 19.09
C TYR A 474 -20.71 -4.78 20.21
N ARG A 475 -21.46 -5.60 20.96
CA ARG A 475 -22.32 -5.11 22.04
C ARG A 475 -21.53 -4.42 23.15
N TRP A 476 -20.44 -5.04 23.57
CA TRP A 476 -19.58 -4.49 24.61
C TRP A 476 -18.95 -3.15 24.16
N ILE A 477 -18.45 -3.07 22.92
CA ILE A 477 -17.88 -1.83 22.38
C ILE A 477 -18.95 -0.74 22.29
N LYS A 478 -20.16 -1.04 21.80
CA LYS A 478 -21.26 -0.08 21.73
C LYS A 478 -21.65 0.49 23.09
N ASP A 479 -21.69 -0.37 24.12
CA ASP A 479 -22.01 0.04 25.48
C ASP A 479 -20.87 0.86 26.09
N ARG A 480 -19.61 0.51 25.79
CA ARG A 480 -18.42 1.13 26.38
C ARG A 480 -18.01 2.45 25.74
N ASP A 481 -18.12 2.56 24.42
CA ASP A 481 -17.78 3.75 23.63
C ASP A 481 -18.81 3.97 22.50
N PRO A 482 -19.88 4.72 22.78
CA PRO A 482 -20.90 5.03 21.78
C PRO A 482 -20.47 6.12 20.78
N SER A 483 -19.26 6.71 20.91
CA SER A 483 -18.84 7.85 20.08
C SER A 483 -18.22 7.49 18.74
N ARG A 484 -17.99 6.20 18.49
CA ARG A 484 -17.34 5.68 17.28
C ARG A 484 -18.21 4.62 16.62
N LEU A 485 -17.98 4.43 15.32
CA LEU A 485 -18.66 3.37 14.57
C LEU A 485 -17.86 2.07 14.65
N ILE A 486 -18.53 0.95 14.43
CA ILE A 486 -17.96 -0.39 14.48
C ILE A 486 -17.98 -1.01 13.09
N HIS A 487 -16.85 -1.58 12.70
CA HIS A 487 -16.60 -2.24 11.43
C HIS A 487 -16.32 -3.73 11.64
N TYR A 488 -16.84 -4.57 10.74
CA TYR A 488 -16.31 -5.92 10.52
C TYR A 488 -16.75 -6.45 9.15
N GLU A 489 -15.81 -6.78 8.26
CA GLU A 489 -16.11 -7.29 6.91
C GLU A 489 -16.76 -8.67 6.94
N GLY A 490 -16.29 -9.56 7.83
CA GLY A 490 -16.79 -10.93 7.91
C GLY A 490 -18.29 -11.02 8.21
N ASP A 491 -18.89 -9.96 8.78
CA ASP A 491 -20.34 -9.83 8.90
C ASP A 491 -20.98 -9.32 7.60
N ARG A 492 -20.97 -10.19 6.58
CA ARG A 492 -21.51 -9.92 5.24
C ARG A 492 -23.00 -9.55 5.22
N LYS A 493 -23.75 -9.81 6.31
CA LYS A 493 -25.17 -9.46 6.46
C LYS A 493 -25.39 -8.12 7.16
N GLY A 494 -24.35 -7.52 7.72
CA GLY A 494 -24.45 -6.25 8.44
C GLY A 494 -25.31 -6.34 9.69
N ILE A 495 -25.17 -7.37 10.52
CA ILE A 495 -25.97 -7.59 11.74
C ILE A 495 -25.38 -6.82 12.94
N SER A 496 -24.05 -6.83 13.08
CA SER A 496 -23.24 -6.31 14.19
C SER A 496 -22.12 -5.39 13.67
N THR A 497 -22.43 -4.54 12.69
CA THR A 497 -21.57 -3.48 12.13
C THR A 497 -22.44 -2.29 11.74
N ASP A 498 -21.87 -1.08 11.80
CA ASP A 498 -22.59 0.17 11.51
C ASP A 498 -22.67 0.48 10.01
N PHE A 499 -21.79 -0.10 9.20
CA PHE A 499 -21.76 0.05 7.75
C PHE A 499 -21.36 -1.26 7.07
N TYR A 500 -21.69 -1.38 5.79
CA TYR A 500 -21.29 -2.52 4.97
C TYR A 500 -19.83 -2.40 4.58
N SER A 501 -19.13 -3.53 4.56
CA SER A 501 -17.74 -3.60 4.15
C SER A 501 -17.50 -4.80 3.25
N VAL A 502 -16.59 -4.65 2.29
CA VAL A 502 -16.17 -5.69 1.35
C VAL A 502 -14.68 -5.53 1.03
N MET A 503 -14.05 -6.62 0.60
CA MET A 503 -12.69 -6.63 0.06
C MET A 503 -12.76 -6.87 -1.45
N TYR A 504 -11.99 -6.08 -2.22
CA TYR A 504 -11.70 -6.29 -3.64
C TYR A 504 -12.89 -6.36 -4.60
N ALA A 505 -14.01 -5.70 -4.28
CA ALA A 505 -15.20 -5.70 -5.12
C ALA A 505 -15.00 -4.86 -6.39
N THR A 506 -15.49 -5.35 -7.53
CA THR A 506 -15.50 -4.60 -8.80
C THR A 506 -16.48 -3.42 -8.75
N PRO A 507 -16.30 -2.38 -9.60
CA PRO A 507 -17.27 -1.29 -9.73
C PRO A 507 -18.71 -1.76 -9.97
N ASP A 508 -18.92 -2.84 -10.73
CA ASP A 508 -20.25 -3.40 -10.99
C ASP A 508 -20.83 -4.10 -9.75
N GLU A 509 -20.01 -4.80 -8.97
CA GLU A 509 -20.44 -5.39 -7.69
C GLU A 509 -20.79 -4.32 -6.66
N LEU A 510 -20.02 -3.23 -6.59
CA LEU A 510 -20.33 -2.09 -5.72
C LEU A 510 -21.68 -1.47 -6.08
N LYS A 511 -21.92 -1.18 -7.37
CA LYS A 511 -23.21 -0.66 -7.86
C LYS A 511 -24.36 -1.61 -7.56
N LYS A 512 -24.15 -2.91 -7.76
CA LYS A 512 -25.15 -3.94 -7.44
C LYS A 512 -25.45 -3.93 -5.94
N HIS A 513 -24.44 -3.89 -5.09
CA HIS A 513 -24.61 -3.91 -3.64
C HIS A 513 -25.46 -2.74 -3.15
N ILE A 514 -25.13 -1.50 -3.53
CA ILE A 514 -25.88 -0.32 -3.08
C ILE A 514 -27.31 -0.26 -3.63
N ALA A 515 -27.57 -0.95 -4.75
CA ALA A 515 -28.93 -1.11 -5.28
C ALA A 515 -29.75 -2.12 -4.46
N GLU A 516 -29.11 -3.13 -3.89
CA GLU A 516 -29.73 -4.16 -3.04
C GLU A 516 -29.81 -3.74 -1.56
N HIS A 517 -28.86 -2.92 -1.11
CA HIS A 517 -28.69 -2.47 0.28
C HIS A 517 -28.46 -0.95 0.33
N SER A 518 -29.55 -0.20 0.54
CA SER A 518 -29.53 1.27 0.51
C SER A 518 -29.72 1.91 1.90
N ASP A 519 -29.67 1.12 2.98
CA ASP A 519 -29.91 1.56 4.35
C ASP A 519 -28.66 2.09 5.06
N ARG A 520 -27.47 1.74 4.56
CA ARG A 520 -26.15 2.05 5.13
C ARG A 520 -25.11 2.23 4.03
N PRO A 521 -23.97 2.88 4.31
CA PRO A 521 -22.95 3.07 3.30
C PRO A 521 -22.13 1.79 3.14
N LEU A 522 -21.47 1.68 2.00
CA LEU A 522 -20.51 0.64 1.69
C LEU A 522 -19.10 1.25 1.61
N ILE A 523 -18.17 0.65 2.33
CA ILE A 523 -16.75 1.04 2.37
C ILE A 523 -15.91 -0.18 2.03
N GLN A 524 -14.97 -0.07 1.10
CA GLN A 524 -14.05 -1.18 0.86
C GLN A 524 -12.93 -1.17 1.89
N CYS A 525 -12.92 -2.10 2.86
CA CYS A 525 -11.79 -2.21 3.79
C CYS A 525 -10.48 -2.57 3.08
N GLU A 526 -10.56 -3.17 1.89
CA GLU A 526 -9.44 -3.42 0.99
C GLU A 526 -9.88 -3.29 -0.47
N TYR A 527 -9.15 -2.54 -1.29
CA TYR A 527 -9.33 -2.49 -2.76
C TYR A 527 -8.01 -2.14 -3.45
N GLY A 528 -7.98 -2.22 -4.79
CA GLY A 528 -6.82 -1.79 -5.58
C GLY A 528 -5.52 -2.44 -5.12
N HIS A 529 -5.47 -3.77 -5.06
CA HIS A 529 -4.30 -4.54 -4.62
C HIS A 529 -3.03 -4.12 -5.38
N ALA A 530 -2.03 -3.61 -4.66
CA ALA A 530 -0.90 -2.85 -5.19
C ALA A 530 0.34 -3.69 -5.49
N MET A 531 0.24 -5.02 -5.39
CA MET A 531 1.32 -5.96 -5.71
C MET A 531 1.91 -5.74 -7.09
N GLY A 532 3.24 -5.56 -7.07
CA GLY A 532 4.05 -5.36 -8.25
C GLY A 532 3.66 -4.14 -9.08
N ASN A 533 3.49 -4.35 -10.38
CA ASN A 533 3.15 -3.30 -11.31
C ASN A 533 1.63 -3.10 -11.33
N GLY A 534 1.16 -2.25 -10.41
CA GLY A 534 -0.24 -1.94 -10.19
C GLY A 534 -0.41 -0.85 -9.15
N PRO A 535 -1.63 -0.65 -8.62
CA PRO A 535 -2.90 -1.17 -9.14
C PRO A 535 -3.37 -0.37 -10.37
N GLY A 536 -3.95 -1.04 -11.36
CA GLY A 536 -4.65 -0.44 -12.49
C GLY A 536 -6.14 -0.18 -12.18
N GLY A 537 -6.75 0.79 -12.87
CA GLY A 537 -8.19 1.07 -12.79
C GLY A 537 -8.63 1.97 -11.63
N LEU A 538 -7.69 2.58 -10.89
CA LEU A 538 -8.01 3.40 -9.71
C LEU A 538 -8.96 4.56 -10.02
N SER A 539 -8.80 5.23 -11.18
CA SER A 539 -9.67 6.36 -11.54
C SER A 539 -11.14 5.96 -11.61
N THR A 540 -11.44 4.73 -12.08
CA THR A 540 -12.80 4.22 -12.18
C THR A 540 -13.45 4.08 -10.80
N TYR A 541 -12.70 3.60 -9.80
CA TYR A 541 -13.17 3.56 -8.42
C TYR A 541 -13.41 4.97 -7.86
N ILE A 542 -12.46 5.88 -8.05
CA ILE A 542 -12.58 7.24 -7.48
C ILE A 542 -13.74 8.02 -8.11
N ASP A 543 -13.94 7.90 -9.42
CA ASP A 543 -15.09 8.51 -10.10
C ASP A 543 -16.41 7.92 -9.60
N LEU A 544 -16.44 6.62 -9.33
CA LEU A 544 -17.60 5.95 -8.77
C LEU A 544 -17.89 6.44 -7.34
N TYR A 545 -16.89 6.52 -6.46
CA TYR A 545 -17.06 7.03 -5.09
C TYR A 545 -17.53 8.49 -5.06
N ARG A 546 -17.07 9.32 -6.01
CA ARG A 546 -17.49 10.72 -6.11
C ARG A 546 -18.89 10.91 -6.69
N SER A 547 -19.43 9.90 -7.38
CA SER A 547 -20.75 9.98 -8.03
C SER A 547 -21.87 9.27 -7.27
N GLU A 548 -21.55 8.26 -6.45
CA GLU A 548 -22.53 7.45 -5.72
C GLU A 548 -22.48 7.71 -4.21
N SER A 549 -23.53 8.35 -3.68
CA SER A 549 -23.55 8.85 -2.30
C SER A 549 -23.41 7.79 -1.19
N LEU A 550 -23.69 6.51 -1.49
CA LEU A 550 -23.57 5.39 -0.54
C LEU A 550 -22.19 4.75 -0.56
N LEU A 551 -21.35 5.05 -1.56
CA LEU A 551 -20.00 4.51 -1.68
C LEU A 551 -19.00 5.47 -1.04
N GLN A 552 -18.73 5.29 0.24
CA GLN A 552 -17.91 6.22 1.03
C GLN A 552 -16.40 5.89 1.00
N GLY A 553 -15.93 5.35 -0.12
CA GLY A 553 -14.51 5.10 -0.40
C GLY A 553 -13.98 3.76 0.11
N GLY A 554 -12.69 3.71 0.45
CA GLY A 554 -12.03 2.50 0.91
C GLY A 554 -10.54 2.66 1.17
N TYR A 555 -9.87 1.54 1.45
CA TYR A 555 -8.45 1.49 1.79
C TYR A 555 -7.67 0.64 0.79
N ILE A 556 -6.65 1.21 0.14
CA ILE A 556 -5.78 0.45 -0.77
C ILE A 556 -5.06 -0.67 0.01
N TRP A 557 -4.93 -1.86 -0.57
CA TRP A 557 -4.05 -2.91 -0.08
C TRP A 557 -2.72 -2.92 -0.86
N GLU A 558 -1.57 -2.55 -0.29
CA GLU A 558 -1.39 -1.86 0.99
C GLU A 558 -0.28 -0.78 0.94
N TRP A 559 0.22 -0.33 2.10
CA TRP A 559 1.19 0.76 2.16
C TRP A 559 2.57 0.38 1.61
N CYS A 560 3.20 -0.69 2.09
CA CYS A 560 4.58 -1.04 1.73
C CYS A 560 4.77 -2.53 1.46
N ASN A 561 5.71 -2.84 0.56
CA ASN A 561 6.19 -4.21 0.40
C ASN A 561 6.89 -4.67 1.68
N HIS A 562 6.67 -5.92 2.06
CA HIS A 562 7.24 -6.48 3.28
C HIS A 562 8.57 -7.21 3.08
N GLY A 563 9.38 -6.82 2.10
CA GLY A 563 10.71 -7.42 1.91
C GLY A 563 11.63 -7.20 3.10
N LEU A 564 12.32 -8.26 3.52
CA LEU A 564 13.36 -8.20 4.55
C LEU A 564 14.73 -8.09 3.89
N LEU A 565 15.53 -7.11 4.31
CA LEU A 565 16.86 -6.92 3.69
C LEU A 565 17.80 -8.07 4.07
N LYS A 566 18.12 -8.92 3.09
CA LYS A 566 19.02 -10.05 3.23
C LYS A 566 20.38 -9.75 2.61
N ARG A 567 21.45 -10.18 3.28
CA ARG A 567 22.84 -9.99 2.84
C ARG A 567 23.57 -11.33 2.76
N GLU A 568 24.09 -11.64 1.57
CA GLU A 568 24.85 -12.86 1.29
C GLU A 568 26.19 -12.49 0.65
N GLY A 569 27.24 -12.39 1.48
CA GLY A 569 28.54 -11.90 1.05
C GLY A 569 28.47 -10.42 0.61
N LYS A 570 28.58 -10.18 -0.70
CA LYS A 570 28.43 -8.83 -1.30
C LYS A 570 27.04 -8.55 -1.87
N LEU A 571 26.22 -9.60 -2.01
CA LEU A 571 24.87 -9.48 -2.52
C LEU A 571 23.94 -8.95 -1.42
N SER A 572 23.10 -7.99 -1.78
CA SER A 572 22.05 -7.46 -0.91
C SER A 572 20.77 -7.37 -1.73
N TYR A 573 19.68 -7.88 -1.20
CA TYR A 573 18.36 -7.88 -1.83
C TYR A 573 17.26 -7.91 -0.76
N PHE A 574 16.06 -7.51 -1.15
CA PHE A 574 14.87 -7.67 -0.32
C PHE A 574 14.30 -9.07 -0.53
N ALA A 575 14.36 -9.87 0.51
CA ALA A 575 13.94 -11.26 0.53
C ALA A 575 12.46 -11.38 0.91
N TYR A 576 11.80 -12.39 0.37
CA TYR A 576 10.41 -12.78 0.64
C TYR A 576 10.33 -14.26 1.03
N GLY A 577 9.13 -14.85 1.10
CA GLY A 577 8.94 -16.23 1.55
C GLY A 577 9.79 -17.25 0.79
N GLY A 578 10.41 -18.17 1.52
CA GLY A 578 11.30 -19.20 0.98
C GLY A 578 12.79 -18.80 0.96
N ASP A 579 13.12 -17.51 0.96
CA ASP A 579 14.52 -17.06 0.95
C ASP A 579 15.25 -17.32 2.27
N PHE A 580 14.50 -17.55 3.36
CA PHE A 580 15.06 -17.93 4.66
C PHE A 580 15.03 -19.45 4.91
N GLY A 581 14.71 -20.23 3.87
CA GLY A 581 14.57 -21.69 3.95
C GLY A 581 13.32 -22.14 4.71
N ASP A 582 12.34 -21.24 4.86
CA ASP A 582 11.04 -21.46 5.47
C ASP A 582 10.12 -22.29 4.55
N THR A 583 9.34 -23.18 5.14
CA THR A 583 8.40 -24.07 4.44
C THR A 583 7.30 -24.51 5.40
N PRO A 584 6.01 -24.45 5.01
CA PRO A 584 5.49 -23.87 3.76
C PRO A 584 5.74 -22.35 3.66
N ASN A 585 5.62 -21.79 2.46
CA ASN A 585 5.65 -20.35 2.24
C ASN A 585 4.81 -19.92 1.03
N ASP A 586 4.41 -18.65 1.00
CA ASP A 586 3.61 -18.03 -0.07
C ASP A 586 4.42 -17.04 -0.93
N ARG A 587 5.76 -17.18 -0.90
CA ARG A 587 6.72 -16.46 -1.77
C ARG A 587 6.57 -14.94 -1.75
N ASP A 588 6.37 -14.33 -2.91
CA ASP A 588 6.35 -12.91 -3.20
C ASP A 588 5.02 -12.25 -2.87
N PHE A 589 4.04 -13.00 -2.38
CA PHE A 589 2.71 -12.47 -2.05
C PHE A 589 2.75 -11.34 -1.00
N VAL A 590 3.82 -11.28 -0.19
CA VAL A 590 4.08 -10.20 0.78
C VAL A 590 4.63 -8.89 0.16
N MET A 591 4.74 -8.82 -1.18
CA MET A 591 5.26 -7.67 -1.93
C MET A 591 4.13 -6.89 -2.60
N ASP A 592 3.20 -6.39 -1.79
CA ASP A 592 1.87 -5.88 -2.12
C ASP A 592 1.64 -4.38 -1.85
N GLY A 593 2.71 -3.60 -1.77
CA GLY A 593 2.69 -2.20 -1.34
C GLY A 593 2.70 -1.12 -2.43
N LEU A 594 2.13 0.04 -2.08
CA LEU A 594 2.30 1.32 -2.78
C LEU A 594 3.71 1.91 -2.63
N THR A 595 4.52 1.41 -1.71
CA THR A 595 5.96 1.70 -1.59
C THR A 595 6.78 0.42 -1.65
N PHE A 596 8.01 0.50 -2.15
CA PHE A 596 8.98 -0.61 -2.07
C PHE A 596 9.35 -0.92 -0.60
N SER A 597 10.11 -1.99 -0.35
CA SER A 597 10.48 -2.40 1.03
C SER A 597 11.41 -1.41 1.75
N ASP A 598 11.98 -0.45 1.04
CA ASP A 598 12.71 0.70 1.60
C ASP A 598 11.82 1.95 1.79
N HIS A 599 10.51 1.79 1.59
CA HIS A 599 9.47 2.81 1.70
C HIS A 599 9.59 3.93 0.65
N SER A 600 10.37 3.72 -0.42
CA SER A 600 10.36 4.62 -1.57
C SER A 600 9.07 4.44 -2.41
N PRO A 601 8.48 5.52 -2.97
CA PRO A 601 7.24 5.44 -3.75
C PRO A 601 7.34 4.54 -4.97
N THR A 602 6.36 3.63 -5.16
CA THR A 602 6.17 2.96 -6.46
C THR A 602 5.42 3.87 -7.43
N PRO A 603 5.40 3.55 -8.74
CA PRO A 603 4.51 4.22 -9.68
C PRO A 603 3.03 4.15 -9.29
N GLY A 604 2.60 3.13 -8.54
CA GLY A 604 1.23 2.99 -8.03
C GLY A 604 0.84 4.12 -7.07
N LEU A 605 1.73 4.53 -6.16
CA LEU A 605 1.47 5.63 -5.23
C LEU A 605 1.29 6.98 -5.95
N LEU A 606 2.09 7.20 -7.00
CA LEU A 606 1.98 8.41 -7.82
C LEU A 606 0.64 8.45 -8.58
N GLU A 607 0.20 7.31 -9.12
CA GLU A 607 -1.13 7.18 -9.73
C GLU A 607 -2.23 7.46 -8.71
N TYR A 608 -2.16 6.86 -7.53
CA TYR A 608 -3.18 7.05 -6.49
C TYR A 608 -3.28 8.52 -6.07
N LYS A 609 -2.15 9.20 -5.81
CA LYS A 609 -2.08 10.65 -5.52
C LYS A 609 -2.83 11.48 -6.55
N LYS A 610 -2.68 11.13 -7.83
CA LYS A 610 -3.35 11.84 -8.94
C LYS A 610 -4.85 11.57 -8.95
N CYS A 611 -5.26 10.31 -8.79
CA CYS A 611 -6.66 9.92 -8.82
C CYS A 611 -7.46 10.59 -7.68
N ILE A 612 -6.90 10.63 -6.47
CA ILE A 612 -7.58 11.18 -5.27
C ILE A 612 -7.33 12.67 -5.04
N GLN A 613 -6.66 13.38 -5.97
CA GLN A 613 -6.32 14.78 -5.74
C GLN A 613 -7.57 15.62 -5.39
N PRO A 614 -7.48 16.56 -4.44
CA PRO A 614 -8.64 17.24 -3.87
C PRO A 614 -9.18 18.38 -4.75
N VAL A 615 -8.55 18.65 -5.91
CA VAL A 615 -9.02 19.64 -6.88
C VAL A 615 -8.99 19.03 -8.27
N SER A 616 -10.12 18.99 -8.97
CA SER A 616 -10.18 18.56 -10.37
C SER A 616 -10.51 19.74 -11.27
N ILE A 617 -9.81 19.82 -12.41
CA ILE A 617 -10.08 20.83 -13.43
C ILE A 617 -10.37 20.12 -14.75
N ARG A 618 -11.52 20.42 -15.35
CA ARG A 618 -11.95 19.91 -16.66
C ARG A 618 -12.41 21.03 -17.59
N LEU A 619 -12.37 20.77 -18.89
CA LEU A 619 -12.84 21.70 -19.92
C LEU A 619 -14.19 21.21 -20.46
N GLU A 620 -15.22 22.04 -20.32
CA GLU A 620 -16.56 21.77 -20.84
C GLU A 620 -17.09 23.04 -21.52
N CYS A 621 -17.64 22.90 -22.73
CA CYS A 621 -18.20 24.00 -23.50
C CYS A 621 -17.29 25.25 -23.60
N GLY A 622 -15.97 25.04 -23.71
CA GLY A 622 -14.97 26.11 -23.82
C GLY A 622 -14.62 26.82 -22.50
N LYS A 623 -15.07 26.30 -21.35
CA LYS A 623 -14.81 26.86 -20.02
C LYS A 623 -14.17 25.84 -19.08
N LEU A 624 -13.35 26.36 -18.15
CA LEU A 624 -12.72 25.55 -17.12
C LEU A 624 -13.68 25.40 -15.93
N HIS A 625 -13.99 24.16 -15.60
CA HIS A 625 -14.73 23.77 -14.40
C HIS A 625 -13.72 23.31 -13.34
N ILE A 626 -13.63 24.05 -12.24
CA ILE A 626 -12.74 23.76 -11.11
C ILE A 626 -13.62 23.29 -9.96
N HIS A 627 -13.49 22.02 -9.60
CA HIS A 627 -14.24 21.41 -8.50
C HIS A 627 -13.35 21.26 -7.26
N ASN A 628 -13.86 21.72 -6.11
CA ASN A 628 -13.24 21.53 -4.81
C ASN A 628 -13.80 20.26 -4.17
N HIS A 629 -12.97 19.22 -4.00
CA HIS A 629 -13.32 17.97 -3.34
C HIS A 629 -12.99 17.94 -1.85
N TYR A 630 -12.53 19.04 -1.25
CA TYR A 630 -12.43 19.15 0.21
C TYR A 630 -13.83 19.24 0.84
N ASP A 631 -13.96 18.66 2.03
CA ASP A 631 -15.19 18.59 2.83
C ASP A 631 -15.38 19.82 3.72
N PHE A 632 -14.30 20.45 4.20
CA PHE A 632 -14.34 21.49 5.24
C PHE A 632 -13.49 22.75 4.94
N ILE A 633 -12.66 22.74 3.89
CA ILE A 633 -11.82 23.89 3.51
C ILE A 633 -12.05 24.39 2.08
N ASP A 634 -11.92 25.71 1.91
CA ASP A 634 -11.89 26.33 0.58
C ASP A 634 -10.47 26.27 -0.03
N LEU A 635 -10.34 26.70 -1.28
CA LEU A 635 -9.06 26.69 -1.98
C LEU A 635 -8.14 27.88 -1.63
N SER A 636 -8.47 28.68 -0.60
CA SER A 636 -7.68 29.86 -0.25
C SER A 636 -6.29 29.53 0.28
N HIS A 637 -6.03 28.30 0.72
CA HIS A 637 -4.72 27.80 1.13
C HIS A 637 -3.80 27.42 -0.04
N LEU A 638 -4.30 27.47 -1.29
CA LEU A 638 -3.57 27.13 -2.51
C LEU A 638 -3.29 28.36 -3.38
N PHE A 639 -2.16 28.33 -4.09
CA PHE A 639 -1.92 29.18 -5.25
C PHE A 639 -1.75 28.31 -6.49
N ALA A 640 -2.06 28.86 -7.67
CA ALA A 640 -1.95 28.12 -8.92
C ALA A 640 -1.07 28.82 -9.94
N THR A 641 -0.47 28.00 -10.80
CA THR A 641 0.23 28.45 -12.01
C THR A 641 -0.28 27.69 -13.21
N TRP A 642 -0.14 28.28 -14.39
CA TRP A 642 -0.46 27.63 -15.65
C TRP A 642 0.64 27.85 -16.69
N HIS A 643 0.78 26.92 -17.63
CA HIS A 643 1.61 27.07 -18.82
C HIS A 643 1.11 26.19 -19.96
N LEU A 644 1.53 26.48 -21.19
CA LEU A 644 1.29 25.63 -22.34
C LEU A 644 2.42 24.60 -22.47
N VAL A 645 2.03 23.37 -22.77
CA VAL A 645 2.93 22.25 -23.07
C VAL A 645 2.80 21.90 -24.54
N GLN A 646 3.91 21.97 -25.26
CA GLN A 646 3.98 21.80 -26.71
C GLN A 646 5.23 20.99 -27.09
N GLU A 647 5.22 20.39 -28.27
CA GLU A 647 6.38 19.66 -28.81
C GLU A 647 7.64 20.54 -28.91
N SER A 648 7.47 21.81 -29.27
CA SER A 648 8.55 22.81 -29.41
C SER A 648 9.14 23.26 -28.08
N GLY A 649 8.50 22.93 -26.95
CA GLY A 649 8.89 23.37 -25.61
C GLY A 649 7.74 24.03 -24.87
N ASN A 650 7.84 24.06 -23.55
CA ASN A 650 6.82 24.63 -22.67
C ASN A 650 6.97 26.14 -22.56
N THR A 651 5.86 26.86 -22.39
CA THR A 651 5.92 28.27 -21.98
C THR A 651 6.33 28.38 -20.51
N ASN A 652 6.77 29.56 -20.09
CA ASN A 652 7.05 29.80 -18.67
C ASN A 652 5.75 29.73 -17.84
N PRO A 653 5.79 29.13 -16.63
CA PRO A 653 4.68 29.19 -15.69
C PRO A 653 4.25 30.63 -15.39
N THR A 654 2.96 30.89 -15.53
CA THR A 654 2.31 32.17 -15.24
C THR A 654 1.33 31.99 -14.08
N LYS A 655 1.12 33.02 -13.26
CA LYS A 655 0.15 32.98 -12.17
C LYS A 655 -1.25 32.69 -12.72
N PHE A 656 -1.96 31.78 -12.06
CA PHE A 656 -3.36 31.47 -12.33
C PHE A 656 -4.20 31.96 -11.14
N GLU A 657 -5.10 32.92 -11.37
CA GLU A 657 -5.98 33.43 -10.32
C GLU A 657 -7.09 32.41 -10.02
N LEU A 658 -7.02 31.78 -8.85
CA LEU A 658 -8.06 30.88 -8.38
C LEU A 658 -9.23 31.70 -7.81
N PRO A 659 -10.49 31.45 -8.24
CA PRO A 659 -11.64 32.01 -7.57
C PRO A 659 -11.77 31.41 -6.15
N GLN A 660 -12.55 32.06 -5.30
CA GLN A 660 -12.93 31.46 -4.03
C GLN A 660 -13.97 30.35 -4.29
N ILE A 661 -13.61 29.11 -3.96
CA ILE A 661 -14.46 27.93 -4.16
C ILE A 661 -14.68 27.27 -2.80
N ALA A 662 -15.92 27.27 -2.33
CA ALA A 662 -16.32 26.64 -1.07
C ALA A 662 -16.07 25.11 -1.09
N PRO A 663 -16.01 24.43 0.06
CA PRO A 663 -15.96 22.96 0.13
C PRO A 663 -17.08 22.33 -0.71
N GLY A 664 -16.78 21.28 -1.46
CA GLY A 664 -17.72 20.58 -2.35
C GLY A 664 -18.28 21.39 -3.52
N ALA A 665 -17.86 22.65 -3.71
CA ALA A 665 -18.40 23.52 -4.75
C ALA A 665 -17.59 23.48 -6.05
N GLU A 666 -18.22 23.93 -7.13
CA GLU A 666 -17.60 24.12 -8.44
C GLU A 666 -17.59 25.60 -8.82
N ALA A 667 -16.52 26.06 -9.46
CA ALA A 667 -16.48 27.33 -10.16
C ALA A 667 -16.21 27.13 -11.66
N VAL A 668 -16.85 27.96 -12.48
CA VAL A 668 -16.68 27.97 -13.93
C VAL A 668 -16.01 29.28 -14.33
N ILE A 669 -14.85 29.18 -14.99
CA ILE A 669 -14.07 30.33 -15.44
C ILE A 669 -13.67 30.19 -16.91
N ASP A 670 -13.38 31.31 -17.55
CA ASP A 670 -12.88 31.31 -18.91
C ASP A 670 -11.43 30.78 -18.97
N LEU A 671 -11.02 30.30 -20.14
CA LEU A 671 -9.63 29.90 -20.37
C LEU A 671 -8.67 31.08 -20.18
N PRO A 672 -7.44 30.84 -19.67
CA PRO A 672 -6.45 31.90 -19.55
C PRO A 672 -6.08 32.46 -20.93
N ASP A 673 -5.86 33.77 -21.02
CA ASP A 673 -5.36 34.39 -22.25
C ASP A 673 -3.85 34.13 -22.40
N TRP A 674 -3.48 33.38 -23.44
CA TRP A 674 -2.09 33.06 -23.78
C TRP A 674 -1.51 33.93 -24.89
N GLY A 675 -2.27 34.89 -25.43
CA GLY A 675 -1.72 35.96 -26.29
C GLY A 675 -1.18 35.53 -27.65
N GLY A 676 -1.68 34.44 -28.24
CA GLY A 676 -1.22 33.95 -29.54
C GLY A 676 -2.06 32.81 -30.13
N GLU A 677 -1.74 32.42 -31.37
CA GLU A 677 -2.34 31.25 -32.02
C GLU A 677 -1.78 29.95 -31.44
N LEU A 678 -2.64 28.94 -31.31
CA LEU A 678 -2.24 27.59 -30.93
C LEU A 678 -1.72 26.84 -32.17
N HIS A 679 -0.64 26.08 -32.00
CA HIS A 679 -0.05 25.27 -33.06
C HIS A 679 0.22 23.85 -32.57
N GLY A 680 -0.02 22.85 -33.42
CA GLY A 680 0.31 21.45 -33.14
C GLY A 680 -0.43 20.88 -31.92
N ASP A 681 0.07 19.78 -31.36
CA ASP A 681 -0.44 19.22 -30.10
C ASP A 681 -0.10 20.18 -28.95
N THR A 682 -1.11 20.83 -28.36
CA THR A 682 -0.95 21.81 -27.28
C THR A 682 -1.86 21.50 -26.11
N TRP A 683 -1.26 21.48 -24.92
CA TRP A 683 -1.95 21.22 -23.65
C TRP A 683 -1.84 22.42 -22.72
N LEU A 684 -2.94 22.80 -22.08
CA LEU A 684 -2.93 23.71 -20.95
C LEU A 684 -2.64 22.91 -19.69
N SER A 685 -1.50 23.18 -19.03
CA SER A 685 -1.14 22.59 -17.75
C SER A 685 -1.41 23.59 -16.62
N ILE A 686 -2.19 23.19 -15.62
CA ILE A 686 -2.51 23.99 -14.43
C ILE A 686 -2.05 23.21 -13.20
N HIS A 687 -1.29 23.86 -12.32
CA HIS A 687 -0.71 23.28 -11.12
C HIS A 687 -1.13 24.07 -9.88
N LEU A 688 -1.47 23.37 -8.80
CA LEU A 688 -1.91 23.95 -7.54
C LEU A 688 -0.95 23.54 -6.42
N TYR A 689 -0.50 24.52 -5.66
CA TYR A 689 0.54 24.38 -4.65
C TYR A 689 0.11 24.98 -3.30
N LEU A 690 0.65 24.42 -2.22
CA LEU A 690 0.49 25.00 -0.88
C LEU A 690 1.08 26.41 -0.79
N LYS A 691 0.29 27.38 -0.32
CA LYS A 691 0.76 28.75 -0.05
C LYS A 691 1.74 28.83 1.09
N ASP A 692 1.54 28.04 2.14
CA ASP A 692 2.31 28.08 3.38
C ASP A 692 2.81 26.68 3.73
N LYS A 693 3.89 26.61 4.52
CA LYS A 693 4.37 25.34 5.08
C LYS A 693 3.34 24.75 6.05
N THR A 694 3.23 23.43 6.07
CA THR A 694 2.41 22.67 7.04
C THR A 694 3.31 21.75 7.86
N ALA A 695 2.73 21.00 8.80
CA ALA A 695 3.46 19.98 9.56
C ALA A 695 3.96 18.81 8.69
N TRP A 696 3.35 18.58 7.53
CA TRP A 696 3.62 17.44 6.66
C TRP A 696 4.22 17.80 5.29
N ALA A 697 4.22 19.08 4.89
CA ALA A 697 4.82 19.49 3.62
C ALA A 697 5.41 20.91 3.66
N PRO A 698 6.46 21.16 2.86
CA PRO A 698 6.97 22.51 2.67
C PRO A 698 5.98 23.38 1.88
N GLN A 699 6.17 24.70 1.98
CA GLN A 699 5.55 25.65 1.05
C GLN A 699 5.87 25.24 -0.40
N SER A 700 4.92 25.47 -1.31
CA SER A 700 5.02 25.08 -2.73
C SER A 700 5.02 23.58 -3.01
N HIS A 701 4.63 22.73 -2.05
CA HIS A 701 4.29 21.33 -2.34
C HIS A 701 3.09 21.26 -3.28
N GLU A 702 3.18 20.43 -4.32
CA GLU A 702 2.12 20.27 -5.32
C GLU A 702 1.02 19.34 -4.81
N ILE A 703 -0.20 19.88 -4.73
CA ILE A 703 -1.40 19.20 -4.23
C ILE A 703 -2.17 18.54 -5.37
N ALA A 704 -2.34 19.28 -6.47
CA ALA A 704 -3.11 18.84 -7.62
C ALA A 704 -2.55 19.46 -8.91
N TRP A 705 -2.76 18.77 -10.02
CA TRP A 705 -2.50 19.33 -11.35
C TRP A 705 -3.49 18.75 -12.37
N SER A 706 -3.66 19.46 -13.47
CA SER A 706 -4.46 19.05 -14.63
C SER A 706 -3.77 19.43 -15.94
N GLN A 707 -3.89 18.57 -16.95
CA GLN A 707 -3.52 18.89 -18.33
C GLN A 707 -4.74 18.73 -19.24
N ILE A 708 -5.06 19.80 -19.96
CA ILE A 708 -6.25 19.90 -20.80
C ILE A 708 -5.80 20.06 -22.25
N PRO A 709 -6.21 19.16 -23.17
CA PRO A 709 -5.91 19.34 -24.59
C PRO A 709 -6.71 20.54 -25.12
N LEU A 710 -6.04 21.52 -25.73
CA LEU A 710 -6.69 22.72 -26.27
C LEU A 710 -7.15 22.57 -27.73
N LEU A 711 -6.71 21.51 -28.40
CA LEU A 711 -7.06 21.20 -29.77
C LEU A 711 -7.63 19.78 -29.82
N GLU A 712 -8.92 19.66 -30.18
CA GLU A 712 -9.66 18.39 -30.14
C GLU A 712 -9.17 17.36 -31.17
N ASN A 713 -8.55 17.82 -32.27
CA ASN A 713 -8.18 16.99 -33.40
C ASN A 713 -6.67 17.03 -33.68
N HIS A 714 -5.89 16.27 -32.91
CA HIS A 714 -4.52 15.95 -33.35
C HIS A 714 -4.56 14.86 -34.41
N THR A 715 -4.15 15.19 -35.63
CA THR A 715 -4.00 14.21 -36.71
C THR A 715 -2.62 13.55 -36.62
N PHE A 716 -2.60 12.23 -36.43
CA PHE A 716 -1.39 11.41 -36.43
C PHE A 716 -0.90 11.16 -37.87
N GLU A 717 -0.57 12.24 -38.57
CA GLU A 717 -0.06 12.15 -39.95
C GLU A 717 1.36 11.58 -39.94
N LEU A 718 1.52 10.48 -40.68
CA LEU A 718 2.83 9.90 -40.93
C LEU A 718 3.51 10.63 -42.09
N PRO A 719 4.80 10.99 -41.97
CA PRO A 719 5.55 11.52 -43.09
C PRO A 719 5.55 10.55 -44.27
N SER A 720 5.61 11.08 -45.49
CA SER A 720 5.85 10.26 -46.68
C SER A 720 7.29 9.73 -46.67
N VAL A 721 7.47 8.50 -47.14
CA VAL A 721 8.78 7.89 -47.37
C VAL A 721 9.53 8.72 -48.40
N ILE A 722 10.80 9.03 -48.15
CA ILE A 722 11.62 9.84 -49.07
C ILE A 722 11.93 9.00 -50.31
N ALA A 723 11.50 9.51 -51.47
CA ALA A 723 11.76 8.97 -52.79
C ALA A 723 13.27 8.74 -53.02
N GLY A 724 13.60 7.64 -53.70
CA GLY A 724 14.98 7.31 -54.08
C GLY A 724 15.56 8.29 -55.11
N ASP A 725 16.86 8.18 -55.37
CA ASP A 725 17.46 8.86 -56.52
C ASP A 725 16.87 8.34 -57.86
N THR A 726 17.12 9.05 -58.96
CA THR A 726 16.58 8.68 -60.29
C THR A 726 17.04 7.32 -60.82
N ASN A 727 18.07 6.71 -60.22
CA ASN A 727 18.59 5.39 -60.61
C ASN A 727 17.97 4.25 -59.78
N GLY A 728 17.28 4.56 -58.69
CA GLY A 728 16.57 3.60 -57.84
C GLY A 728 17.50 2.68 -57.02
N PRO A 729 16.92 1.81 -56.17
CA PRO A 729 17.70 0.86 -55.38
C PRO A 729 18.31 -0.26 -56.26
N SER A 730 19.51 -0.69 -55.90
CA SER A 730 20.09 -1.95 -56.37
C SER A 730 19.53 -3.12 -55.57
N ILE A 731 19.08 -4.17 -56.25
CA ILE A 731 18.46 -5.35 -55.63
C ILE A 731 19.34 -6.57 -55.90
N CYS A 732 19.75 -7.26 -54.83
CA CYS A 732 20.49 -8.52 -54.89
C CYS A 732 19.69 -9.62 -54.18
N GLU A 733 19.19 -10.57 -54.96
CA GLU A 733 18.53 -11.77 -54.45
C GLU A 733 19.54 -12.92 -54.38
N GLN A 734 19.57 -13.59 -53.22
CA GLN A 734 20.34 -14.80 -52.96
C GLN A 734 19.42 -15.84 -52.30
N PRO A 735 19.80 -17.14 -52.29
CA PRO A 735 19.01 -18.15 -51.59
C PRO A 735 18.74 -17.75 -50.12
N GLY A 736 17.46 -17.52 -49.80
CA GLY A 736 17.01 -17.13 -48.47
C GLY A 736 17.32 -15.69 -48.05
N ARG A 737 17.80 -14.81 -48.96
CA ARG A 737 18.19 -13.43 -48.61
C ARG A 737 17.89 -12.44 -49.73
N LEU A 738 17.34 -11.28 -49.37
CA LEU A 738 17.12 -10.14 -50.24
C LEU A 738 17.87 -8.92 -49.68
N THR A 739 18.82 -8.37 -50.43
CA THR A 739 19.55 -7.14 -50.07
C THR A 739 19.18 -6.02 -51.03
N ILE A 740 18.86 -4.86 -50.47
CA ILE A 740 18.41 -3.67 -51.19
C ILE A 740 19.35 -2.54 -50.77
N THR A 741 20.07 -1.96 -51.73
CA THR A 741 21.08 -0.92 -51.46
C THR A 741 20.81 0.32 -52.29
N TRP A 742 20.81 1.49 -51.66
CA TRP A 742 20.91 2.78 -52.36
C TRP A 742 22.38 3.21 -52.41
N PRO A 743 23.07 3.08 -53.56
CA PRO A 743 24.52 3.33 -53.62
C PRO A 743 24.89 4.79 -53.35
N SER A 744 23.99 5.74 -53.67
CA SER A 744 24.21 7.18 -53.50
C SER A 744 24.40 7.60 -52.03
N CYS A 745 23.77 6.89 -51.10
CA CYS A 745 23.89 7.14 -49.67
C CYS A 745 24.43 5.94 -48.88
N ASN A 746 24.78 4.84 -49.56
CA ASN A 746 25.21 3.57 -48.95
C ASN A 746 24.20 3.04 -47.90
N GLU A 747 22.91 3.29 -48.13
CA GLU A 747 21.83 2.75 -47.31
C GLU A 747 21.58 1.31 -47.73
N THR A 748 21.52 0.38 -46.78
CA THR A 748 21.28 -1.04 -47.06
C THR A 748 20.20 -1.61 -46.15
N PHE A 749 19.23 -2.27 -46.77
CA PHE A 749 18.21 -3.06 -46.11
C PHE A 749 18.42 -4.53 -46.49
N THR A 750 18.42 -5.43 -45.51
CA THR A 750 18.51 -6.88 -45.79
C THR A 750 17.34 -7.61 -45.14
N PHE A 751 16.68 -8.45 -45.92
CA PHE A 751 15.66 -9.38 -45.44
C PHE A 751 16.22 -10.79 -45.51
N ASN A 752 16.13 -11.52 -44.41
CA ASN A 752 16.22 -12.97 -44.42
C ASN A 752 14.83 -13.52 -44.76
N LEU A 753 14.72 -14.15 -45.92
CA LEU A 753 13.45 -14.63 -46.47
C LEU A 753 12.94 -15.90 -45.77
N VAL A 754 13.74 -16.50 -44.87
CA VAL A 754 13.40 -17.73 -44.14
C VAL A 754 12.81 -17.43 -42.78
N ASP A 755 13.52 -16.65 -41.95
CA ASP A 755 13.07 -16.30 -40.59
C ASP A 755 12.34 -14.95 -40.52
N GLY A 756 12.38 -14.15 -41.59
CA GLY A 756 11.73 -12.85 -41.66
C GLY A 756 12.51 -11.70 -41.04
N ASN A 757 13.75 -11.94 -40.61
CA ASN A 757 14.58 -10.91 -40.01
C ASN A 757 14.86 -9.77 -41.00
N PHE A 758 14.69 -8.53 -40.56
CA PHE A 758 15.05 -7.34 -41.30
C PHE A 758 16.21 -6.63 -40.59
N THR A 759 17.18 -6.17 -41.38
CA THR A 759 18.28 -5.34 -40.91
C THR A 759 18.35 -4.06 -41.70
N TRP A 760 18.73 -2.98 -41.04
CA TRP A 760 18.92 -1.67 -41.64
C TRP A 760 20.29 -1.12 -41.24
N ALA A 761 21.11 -0.79 -42.23
CA ALA A 761 22.42 -0.19 -42.04
C ALA A 761 22.66 0.96 -43.02
N ASN A 762 23.55 1.87 -42.65
CA ASN A 762 24.02 2.95 -43.50
C ASN A 762 25.52 3.23 -43.28
N GLN A 763 26.01 4.38 -43.75
CA GLN A 763 27.42 4.79 -43.59
C GLN A 763 27.88 4.88 -42.13
N LYS A 764 26.95 5.11 -41.19
CA LYS A 764 27.22 5.24 -39.75
C LYS A 764 27.18 3.89 -39.02
N GLY A 765 26.87 2.79 -39.71
CA GLY A 765 26.81 1.46 -39.14
C GLY A 765 25.40 0.86 -39.16
N ILE A 766 25.16 -0.09 -38.25
CA ILE A 766 23.86 -0.77 -38.10
C ILE A 766 22.91 0.17 -37.36
N ILE A 767 21.72 0.37 -37.90
CA ILE A 767 20.65 1.20 -37.31
C ILE A 767 19.63 0.31 -36.60
N LEU A 768 19.26 -0.80 -37.24
CA LEU A 768 18.39 -1.83 -36.69
C LEU A 768 19.04 -3.18 -36.97
N ALA A 769 19.39 -3.90 -35.90
CA ALA A 769 20.16 -5.14 -35.95
C ALA A 769 19.28 -6.37 -36.17
N LYS A 770 18.04 -6.34 -35.66
CA LYS A 770 17.06 -7.42 -35.81
C LYS A 770 15.63 -6.90 -35.74
N GLY A 771 14.71 -7.55 -36.46
CA GLY A 771 13.26 -7.26 -36.44
C GLY A 771 12.86 -6.29 -37.56
N PRO A 772 11.65 -5.69 -37.53
CA PRO A 772 10.65 -5.88 -36.49
C PRO A 772 9.98 -7.25 -36.56
N GLU A 773 9.79 -7.87 -35.41
CA GLU A 773 8.94 -9.04 -35.21
C GLU A 773 7.57 -8.56 -34.69
N LEU A 774 6.47 -9.12 -35.21
CA LEU A 774 5.14 -8.88 -34.66
C LEU A 774 4.97 -9.66 -33.35
N GLY A 775 4.96 -8.94 -32.23
CA GLY A 775 4.88 -9.50 -30.88
C GLY A 775 3.47 -9.45 -30.31
N LEU A 776 3.09 -10.50 -29.57
CA LEU A 776 1.79 -10.63 -28.90
C LEU A 776 1.88 -10.77 -27.38
N TYR A 777 3.10 -10.73 -26.83
CA TYR A 777 3.37 -11.10 -25.45
C TYR A 777 4.31 -10.12 -24.75
N ARG A 778 4.09 -9.91 -23.45
CA ARG A 778 4.89 -9.14 -22.50
C ARG A 778 5.14 -10.04 -21.28
N ALA A 779 6.18 -9.77 -20.49
CA ALA A 779 6.44 -10.56 -19.27
C ALA A 779 5.25 -10.44 -18.31
N LEU A 780 4.94 -11.47 -17.54
CA LEU A 780 3.82 -11.39 -16.61
C LEU A 780 4.12 -10.38 -15.51
N THR A 781 3.15 -9.52 -15.20
CA THR A 781 3.11 -8.84 -13.91
C THR A 781 2.60 -9.80 -12.84
N GLN A 782 2.86 -9.49 -11.57
CA GLN A 782 2.27 -10.23 -10.44
C GLN A 782 0.73 -10.22 -10.52
N ASN A 783 0.13 -9.12 -11.00
CA ASN A 783 -1.31 -9.02 -11.27
C ASN A 783 -1.78 -9.95 -12.40
N ASP A 784 -0.98 -10.10 -13.47
CA ASP A 784 -1.30 -11.04 -14.55
C ASP A 784 -1.23 -12.50 -14.05
N ALA A 785 -0.23 -12.84 -13.22
CA ALA A 785 -0.02 -14.17 -12.67
C ALA A 785 -1.00 -14.54 -11.53
N GLY A 786 -1.60 -13.53 -10.91
CA GLY A 786 -2.49 -13.59 -9.76
C GLY A 786 -3.76 -14.42 -9.91
N PHE A 787 -4.53 -14.51 -8.83
CA PHE A 787 -5.77 -15.29 -8.82
C PHE A 787 -6.80 -14.77 -9.83
N GLY A 788 -6.99 -13.44 -9.87
CA GLY A 788 -7.90 -12.73 -10.75
C GLY A 788 -7.32 -12.34 -12.12
N GLY A 789 -6.01 -12.56 -12.32
CA GLY A 789 -5.29 -12.21 -13.56
C GLY A 789 -5.51 -13.14 -14.75
N ASP A 790 -5.18 -12.65 -15.95
CA ASP A 790 -5.34 -13.38 -17.22
C ASP A 790 -4.18 -14.34 -17.56
N GLY A 791 -3.12 -14.37 -16.76
CA GLY A 791 -1.89 -15.14 -16.99
C GLY A 791 -2.12 -16.66 -17.09
N LYS A 792 -3.07 -17.21 -16.32
CA LYS A 792 -3.47 -18.64 -16.43
C LYS A 792 -4.01 -18.96 -17.83
N GLU A 793 -4.79 -18.05 -18.41
CA GLU A 793 -5.28 -18.18 -19.78
C GLU A 793 -4.13 -18.03 -20.78
N TRP A 794 -3.26 -17.04 -20.60
CA TRP A 794 -2.11 -16.82 -21.48
C TRP A 794 -1.14 -18.01 -21.51
N LEU A 795 -0.92 -18.66 -20.37
CA LEU A 795 -0.15 -19.90 -20.26
C LEU A 795 -0.82 -21.05 -21.01
N LYS A 796 -2.14 -21.24 -20.82
CA LYS A 796 -2.94 -22.26 -21.53
C LYS A 796 -2.86 -22.09 -23.05
N PHE A 797 -2.88 -20.85 -23.53
CA PHE A 797 -2.76 -20.52 -24.95
C PHE A 797 -1.31 -20.37 -25.43
N ARG A 798 -0.31 -20.60 -24.56
CA ARG A 798 1.13 -20.56 -24.86
C ARG A 798 1.59 -19.24 -25.48
N LEU A 799 1.05 -18.10 -25.01
CA LEU A 799 1.36 -16.79 -25.62
C LEU A 799 2.86 -16.43 -25.57
N ALA A 800 3.55 -16.77 -24.49
CA ALA A 800 5.00 -16.60 -24.34
C ALA A 800 5.83 -17.38 -25.38
N GLU A 801 5.28 -18.47 -25.92
CA GLU A 801 5.95 -19.33 -26.89
C GLU A 801 5.62 -18.97 -28.35
N THR A 802 4.86 -17.89 -28.58
CA THR A 802 4.50 -17.45 -29.92
C THR A 802 5.73 -17.02 -30.72
N LYS A 803 5.80 -17.46 -31.99
CA LYS A 803 6.87 -17.08 -32.92
C LYS A 803 6.31 -16.63 -34.24
N MET A 804 6.95 -15.64 -34.84
CA MET A 804 6.63 -15.19 -36.20
C MET A 804 7.22 -16.16 -37.22
N HIS A 805 6.36 -16.72 -38.08
CA HIS A 805 6.75 -17.59 -39.19
C HIS A 805 6.44 -16.94 -40.52
N VAL A 806 7.45 -16.81 -41.39
CA VAL A 806 7.25 -16.33 -42.76
C VAL A 806 6.51 -17.38 -43.60
N ARG A 807 5.53 -16.92 -44.38
CA ARG A 807 4.78 -17.70 -45.37
C ARG A 807 5.06 -17.28 -46.80
N GLY A 808 5.54 -16.06 -47.02
CA GLY A 808 5.98 -15.61 -48.33
C GLY A 808 6.40 -14.14 -48.35
N PHE A 809 7.17 -13.79 -49.36
CA PHE A 809 7.59 -12.43 -49.66
C PHE A 809 7.19 -12.05 -51.08
N THR A 810 6.81 -10.79 -51.27
CA THR A 810 6.71 -10.16 -52.59
C THR A 810 7.34 -8.78 -52.53
N TRP A 811 7.96 -8.32 -53.61
CA TRP A 811 8.58 -7.00 -53.64
C TRP A 811 8.46 -6.34 -55.01
N SER A 812 8.44 -5.01 -55.02
CA SER A 812 8.38 -4.19 -56.24
C SER A 812 9.04 -2.83 -56.01
N VAL A 813 9.68 -2.30 -57.05
CA VAL A 813 10.12 -0.90 -57.10
C VAL A 813 8.94 -0.04 -57.54
N ASN A 814 8.69 1.04 -56.82
CA ASN A 814 7.60 1.97 -57.09
C ASN A 814 8.05 3.04 -58.11
N GLY A 815 7.08 3.68 -58.77
CA GLY A 815 7.37 4.69 -59.80
C GLY A 815 8.09 5.94 -59.30
N ASP A 816 8.12 6.16 -57.98
CA ASP A 816 8.82 7.24 -57.28
C ASP A 816 10.22 6.84 -56.78
N GLY A 817 10.71 5.64 -57.11
CA GLY A 817 12.02 5.15 -56.69
C GLY A 817 12.08 4.58 -55.27
N THR A 818 10.96 4.53 -54.54
CA THR A 818 10.86 3.76 -53.29
C THR A 818 10.70 2.26 -53.57
N MET A 819 10.88 1.41 -52.56
CA MET A 819 10.68 -0.04 -52.70
C MET A 819 9.65 -0.56 -51.71
N THR A 820 8.68 -1.33 -52.20
CA THR A 820 7.72 -2.03 -51.34
C THR A 820 8.10 -3.50 -51.22
N VAL A 821 8.19 -3.99 -49.98
CA VAL A 821 8.36 -5.41 -49.65
C VAL A 821 7.18 -5.83 -48.77
N LYS A 822 6.51 -6.94 -49.10
CA LYS A 822 5.39 -7.48 -48.34
C LYS A 822 5.76 -8.87 -47.82
N ALA A 823 5.87 -9.00 -46.51
CA ALA A 823 6.00 -10.28 -45.83
C ALA A 823 4.62 -10.76 -45.38
N THR A 824 4.22 -11.96 -45.78
CA THR A 824 3.05 -12.66 -45.22
C THR A 824 3.54 -13.52 -44.07
N VAL A 825 3.02 -13.30 -42.87
CA VAL A 825 3.50 -13.94 -41.65
C VAL A 825 2.37 -14.61 -40.87
N ARG A 826 2.73 -15.63 -40.10
CA ARG A 826 1.86 -16.30 -39.13
C ARG A 826 2.56 -16.29 -37.78
N VAL A 827 1.99 -15.61 -36.80
CA VAL A 827 2.45 -15.63 -35.40
C VAL A 827 1.62 -16.67 -34.65
N ALA A 828 2.26 -17.73 -34.19
CA ALA A 828 1.58 -18.86 -33.54
C ALA A 828 2.52 -19.52 -32.52
N PRO A 829 1.97 -20.12 -31.45
CA PRO A 829 2.75 -20.98 -30.56
C PRO A 829 2.90 -22.38 -31.14
N PRO A 830 3.85 -23.19 -30.64
CA PRO A 830 3.84 -24.63 -30.92
C PRO A 830 2.59 -25.30 -30.35
N VAL A 831 2.29 -26.52 -30.82
CA VAL A 831 1.19 -27.40 -30.35
C VAL A 831 -0.23 -26.95 -30.73
N LEU A 832 -0.54 -25.66 -30.68
CA LEU A 832 -1.91 -25.16 -30.87
C LEU A 832 -2.17 -24.70 -32.31
N GLU A 833 -3.43 -24.80 -32.75
CA GLU A 833 -3.83 -24.40 -34.12
C GLU A 833 -3.93 -22.89 -34.28
N TRP A 834 -4.29 -22.16 -33.22
CA TRP A 834 -4.61 -20.74 -33.33
C TRP A 834 -3.40 -19.91 -33.79
N ALA A 835 -3.67 -18.81 -34.48
CA ALA A 835 -2.62 -17.89 -34.91
C ALA A 835 -3.15 -16.50 -35.22
N CYS A 836 -2.24 -15.53 -35.13
CA CYS A 836 -2.37 -14.23 -35.80
C CYS A 836 -1.77 -14.34 -37.20
N ASN A 837 -2.60 -14.23 -38.25
CA ASN A 837 -2.13 -14.15 -39.63
C ASN A 837 -2.06 -12.68 -40.04
N ALA A 838 -0.90 -12.24 -40.51
CA ALA A 838 -0.66 -10.84 -40.77
C ALA A 838 0.17 -10.62 -42.04
N GLN A 839 0.14 -9.38 -42.52
CA GLN A 839 1.03 -8.87 -43.54
C GLN A 839 1.83 -7.70 -42.98
N LEU A 840 3.16 -7.79 -43.07
CA LEU A 840 4.06 -6.67 -42.82
C LEU A 840 4.45 -6.06 -44.16
N ILE A 841 4.02 -4.83 -44.40
CA ILE A 841 4.26 -4.09 -45.65
C ILE A 841 5.31 -3.01 -45.36
N TYR A 842 6.52 -3.24 -45.84
CA TYR A 842 7.63 -2.31 -45.76
C TYR A 842 7.62 -1.42 -46.99
N THR A 843 7.70 -0.12 -46.79
CA THR A 843 7.97 0.88 -47.84
C THR A 843 9.30 1.55 -47.50
N LEU A 844 10.33 1.21 -48.25
CA LEU A 844 11.72 1.58 -48.04
C LEU A 844 12.05 2.83 -48.86
N GLY A 845 12.70 3.80 -48.23
CA GLY A 845 13.25 4.99 -48.87
C GLY A 845 14.65 5.30 -48.37
N ILE A 846 15.17 6.47 -48.72
CA ILE A 846 16.47 6.94 -48.24
C ILE A 846 16.33 7.51 -46.83
N GLY A 847 16.96 6.89 -45.83
CA GLY A 847 16.99 7.35 -44.45
C GLY A 847 15.67 7.18 -43.68
N ASN A 848 14.69 6.45 -44.23
CA ASN A 848 13.43 6.15 -43.57
C ASN A 848 12.79 4.85 -44.08
N VAL A 849 11.94 4.27 -43.24
CA VAL A 849 11.12 3.11 -43.57
C VAL A 849 9.73 3.25 -42.96
N SER A 850 8.70 2.90 -43.73
CA SER A 850 7.33 2.76 -43.22
C SER A 850 6.95 1.28 -43.18
N ILE A 851 6.41 0.82 -42.06
CA ILE A 851 6.05 -0.59 -41.83
C ILE A 851 4.58 -0.64 -41.41
N ARG A 852 3.71 -1.09 -42.32
CA ARG A 852 2.29 -1.32 -42.04
C ARG A 852 2.07 -2.78 -41.66
N ALA A 853 1.60 -3.01 -40.44
CA ALA A 853 1.21 -4.31 -39.95
C ALA A 853 -0.32 -4.39 -39.94
N LYS A 854 -0.87 -5.35 -40.69
CA LYS A 854 -2.31 -5.63 -40.68
C LYS A 854 -2.56 -7.12 -40.59
N GLY A 855 -3.54 -7.52 -39.79
CA GLY A 855 -3.80 -8.94 -39.58
C GLY A 855 -5.06 -9.21 -38.79
N SER A 856 -5.34 -10.49 -38.63
CA SER A 856 -6.46 -10.99 -37.84
C SER A 856 -6.10 -12.35 -37.24
N PHE A 857 -6.87 -12.74 -36.23
CA PHE A 857 -6.69 -14.01 -35.55
C PHE A 857 -7.55 -15.11 -36.18
N SER A 858 -7.14 -16.37 -36.00
CA SER A 858 -7.80 -17.57 -36.53
C SER A 858 -7.65 -18.74 -35.56
N GLY A 859 -8.60 -19.68 -35.59
CA GLY A 859 -8.66 -20.83 -34.69
C GLY A 859 -9.27 -20.49 -33.33
N THR A 860 -9.03 -21.34 -32.34
CA THR A 860 -9.46 -21.10 -30.94
C THR A 860 -8.45 -20.19 -30.24
N VAL A 861 -8.77 -18.90 -30.15
CA VAL A 861 -7.88 -17.85 -29.63
C VAL A 861 -8.12 -17.60 -28.14
N PRO A 862 -7.14 -17.04 -27.39
CA PRO A 862 -7.39 -16.54 -26.04
C PRO A 862 -8.43 -15.43 -26.03
N ARG A 863 -9.14 -15.21 -24.92
CA ARG A 863 -10.10 -14.08 -24.80
C ARG A 863 -9.41 -12.73 -24.89
N HIS A 864 -8.23 -12.63 -24.28
CA HIS A 864 -7.43 -11.42 -24.22
C HIS A 864 -5.96 -11.72 -24.49
N ILE A 865 -5.22 -10.74 -25.01
CA ILE A 865 -3.77 -10.83 -25.25
C ILE A 865 -3.03 -9.70 -24.51
N PRO A 866 -1.77 -9.91 -24.07
CA PRO A 866 -1.02 -8.91 -23.32
C PRO A 866 -0.68 -7.64 -24.10
N ARG A 867 -0.33 -7.78 -25.39
CA ARG A 867 0.03 -6.66 -26.27
C ARG A 867 -0.09 -7.03 -27.74
N ILE A 868 -0.05 -6.01 -28.59
CA ILE A 868 0.17 -6.16 -30.02
C ILE A 868 1.07 -5.02 -30.52
N GLY A 869 2.20 -5.38 -31.12
CA GLY A 869 3.19 -4.40 -31.54
C GLY A 869 4.38 -5.00 -32.27
N LEU A 870 5.38 -4.15 -32.51
CA LEU A 870 6.63 -4.52 -33.16
C LEU A 870 7.78 -4.51 -32.15
N THR A 871 8.53 -5.60 -32.10
CA THR A 871 9.75 -5.73 -31.30
C THR A 871 10.96 -5.74 -32.23
N MET A 872 11.98 -4.95 -31.92
CA MET A 872 13.24 -4.89 -32.65
C MET A 872 14.44 -4.88 -31.70
N SER A 873 15.56 -5.38 -32.18
CA SER A 873 16.84 -5.25 -31.50
C SER A 873 17.66 -4.14 -32.16
N LEU A 874 18.07 -3.17 -31.36
CA LEU A 874 18.98 -2.11 -31.72
C LEU A 874 20.38 -2.43 -31.18
N PRO A 875 21.46 -1.94 -31.81
CA PRO A 875 22.78 -1.98 -31.21
C PRO A 875 22.81 -1.42 -29.78
N LYS A 876 23.65 -1.97 -28.89
CA LYS A 876 23.69 -1.66 -27.45
C LYS A 876 23.93 -0.17 -27.14
N GLU A 877 24.55 0.57 -28.05
CA GLU A 877 24.76 2.01 -27.92
C GLU A 877 23.47 2.84 -27.97
N TYR A 878 22.35 2.28 -28.42
CA TYR A 878 21.03 2.94 -28.44
C TYR A 878 20.38 2.94 -27.05
N ASN A 879 20.98 3.65 -26.10
CA ASN A 879 20.68 3.54 -24.67
C ASN A 879 19.99 4.78 -24.06
N ARG A 880 19.42 5.66 -24.89
CA ARG A 880 18.71 6.86 -24.43
C ARG A 880 17.50 7.14 -25.32
N ALA A 881 16.37 7.45 -24.71
CA ALA A 881 15.14 7.82 -25.41
C ALA A 881 14.75 9.27 -25.11
N THR A 882 14.44 10.04 -26.15
CA THR A 882 13.71 11.31 -26.07
C THR A 882 12.33 11.10 -26.68
N TRP A 883 11.24 11.49 -26.04
CA TRP A 883 9.89 11.32 -26.59
C TRP A 883 8.98 12.51 -26.28
N TYR A 884 7.91 12.64 -27.07
CA TYR A 884 6.80 13.55 -26.78
C TYR A 884 5.53 12.73 -26.55
N GLY A 885 4.99 12.78 -25.33
CA GLY A 885 3.92 11.90 -24.86
C GLY A 885 3.82 11.92 -23.34
N ARG A 886 3.22 10.88 -22.74
CA ARG A 886 3.15 10.75 -21.29
C ARG A 886 4.50 10.38 -20.67
N GLY A 887 4.82 10.98 -19.52
CA GLY A 887 6.05 10.75 -18.76
C GLY A 887 6.12 11.57 -17.47
N PRO A 888 7.27 11.57 -16.78
CA PRO A 888 8.48 10.82 -17.10
C PRO A 888 8.40 9.32 -16.73
N GLY A 889 7.54 8.97 -15.76
CA GLY A 889 7.37 7.59 -15.28
C GLY A 889 6.69 6.66 -16.28
N GLU A 890 6.61 5.38 -15.93
CA GLU A 890 5.85 4.39 -16.70
C GLU A 890 4.34 4.67 -16.67
N SER A 891 3.64 4.22 -17.71
CA SER A 891 2.20 4.36 -17.85
C SER A 891 1.62 3.23 -18.69
N TYR A 892 0.49 2.70 -18.27
CA TYR A 892 -0.25 1.60 -18.90
C TYR A 892 -1.68 2.04 -19.18
N ARG A 893 -2.45 1.21 -19.90
CA ARG A 893 -3.78 1.56 -20.38
C ARG A 893 -4.71 2.08 -19.29
N ASP A 894 -4.68 1.44 -18.13
CA ASP A 894 -5.48 1.69 -16.92
C ASP A 894 -4.67 2.28 -15.74
N LYS A 895 -3.40 2.64 -15.96
CA LYS A 895 -2.51 3.29 -14.96
C LYS A 895 -1.66 4.36 -15.65
N LYS A 896 -2.22 5.55 -15.90
CA LYS A 896 -1.56 6.63 -16.67
C LYS A 896 -1.94 8.05 -16.29
N GLN A 897 -2.80 8.25 -15.30
CA GLN A 897 -3.27 9.57 -14.90
C GLN A 897 -2.13 10.43 -14.36
N ALA A 898 -1.18 9.85 -13.62
CA ALA A 898 -0.03 10.56 -13.08
C ALA A 898 1.03 10.91 -14.13
N ALA A 899 1.02 10.24 -15.29
CA ALA A 899 1.98 10.48 -16.36
C ALA A 899 1.55 11.68 -17.22
N ARG A 900 2.36 12.75 -17.18
CA ARG A 900 2.12 14.05 -17.81
C ARG A 900 2.49 14.02 -19.28
N PHE A 901 1.68 14.67 -20.12
CA PHE A 901 2.11 15.04 -21.46
C PHE A 901 3.27 16.04 -21.40
N GLY A 902 4.24 15.84 -22.27
CA GLY A 902 5.41 16.70 -22.37
C GLY A 902 6.49 16.08 -23.25
N ARG A 903 7.61 16.81 -23.38
CA ARG A 903 8.83 16.28 -23.97
C ARG A 903 9.75 15.77 -22.86
N TRP A 904 10.10 14.50 -22.93
CA TRP A 904 10.89 13.80 -21.93
C TRP A 904 12.16 13.22 -22.55
N ASP A 905 13.15 12.97 -21.71
CA ASP A 905 14.44 12.41 -22.11
C ASP A 905 15.01 11.59 -20.95
N ALA A 906 15.36 10.33 -21.21
CA ALA A 906 15.78 9.37 -20.18
C ALA A 906 16.81 8.38 -20.73
N SER A 907 17.78 7.98 -19.91
CA SER A 907 18.62 6.83 -20.23
C SER A 907 17.84 5.52 -20.08
N ILE A 908 18.37 4.43 -20.63
CA ILE A 908 17.79 3.10 -20.50
C ILE A 908 17.66 2.67 -19.03
N ASP A 909 18.57 3.11 -18.16
CA ASP A 909 18.52 2.84 -16.72
C ASP A 909 17.43 3.67 -16.02
N ASP A 910 17.22 4.93 -16.44
CA ASP A 910 16.18 5.81 -15.88
C ASP A 910 14.76 5.39 -16.33
N LEU A 911 14.64 4.65 -17.43
CA LEU A 911 13.36 4.15 -17.92
C LEU A 911 12.84 2.98 -17.07
N GLN A 912 13.77 2.19 -16.52
CA GLN A 912 13.50 0.96 -15.78
C GLN A 912 12.87 1.24 -14.42
N THR A 913 11.81 0.48 -14.08
CA THR A 913 11.32 0.41 -12.71
C THR A 913 11.84 -0.88 -12.08
N ASN A 914 12.68 -0.75 -11.06
CA ASN A 914 13.34 -1.88 -10.40
C ASN A 914 12.43 -2.54 -9.37
N TYR A 915 11.37 -3.21 -9.84
CA TYR A 915 10.52 -4.02 -8.97
C TYR A 915 11.33 -5.12 -8.28
N GLU A 916 11.06 -5.34 -6.99
CA GLU A 916 11.75 -6.34 -6.16
C GLU A 916 11.47 -7.76 -6.63
N TRP A 917 10.31 -7.97 -7.26
CA TRP A 917 10.02 -9.11 -8.13
C TRP A 917 10.07 -8.65 -9.60
N PRO A 918 11.05 -9.11 -10.40
CA PRO A 918 11.15 -8.75 -11.82
C PRO A 918 9.88 -9.09 -12.60
N GLN A 919 9.43 -8.15 -13.44
CA GLN A 919 8.21 -8.26 -14.23
C GLN A 919 8.19 -7.25 -15.37
N GLU A 920 7.13 -7.26 -16.18
CA GLU A 920 6.90 -6.19 -17.16
C GLU A 920 6.86 -4.82 -16.48
N ASN A 921 7.68 -3.90 -17.00
CA ASN A 921 7.79 -2.51 -16.54
C ASN A 921 8.11 -1.60 -17.74
N GLU A 922 8.42 -0.32 -17.56
CA GLU A 922 8.93 0.61 -18.59
C GLU A 922 7.96 1.13 -19.67
N ASN A 923 6.70 0.69 -19.75
CA ASN A 923 5.86 1.16 -20.85
C ASN A 923 5.57 2.67 -20.74
N ARG A 924 5.62 3.41 -21.85
CA ARG A 924 5.19 4.82 -21.98
C ARG A 924 4.04 4.88 -22.96
N SER A 925 2.89 5.35 -22.50
CA SER A 925 1.65 5.38 -23.28
C SER A 925 1.37 6.74 -23.95
N ASP A 926 0.44 6.74 -24.90
CA ASP A 926 -0.05 7.92 -25.62
C ASP A 926 1.06 8.77 -26.27
N VAL A 927 2.14 8.14 -26.74
CA VAL A 927 3.32 8.81 -27.33
C VAL A 927 3.04 9.21 -28.78
N ARG A 928 3.50 10.41 -29.18
CA ARG A 928 3.40 10.92 -30.55
C ARG A 928 4.60 10.51 -31.40
N TRP A 929 5.78 10.63 -30.81
CA TRP A 929 7.03 10.18 -31.40
C TRP A 929 8.02 9.85 -30.29
N VAL A 930 8.95 8.95 -30.61
CA VAL A 930 10.10 8.60 -29.77
C VAL A 930 11.36 8.58 -30.62
N GLN A 931 12.46 9.07 -30.05
CA GLN A 931 13.79 9.08 -30.63
C GLN A 931 14.70 8.25 -29.74
N VAL A 932 15.32 7.22 -30.29
CA VAL A 932 16.34 6.44 -29.59
C VAL A 932 17.71 6.83 -30.15
N LYS A 933 18.60 7.27 -29.27
CA LYS A 933 19.91 7.81 -29.64
C LYS A 933 20.99 6.75 -29.47
N GLY A 934 21.72 6.47 -30.56
CA GLY A 934 22.99 5.76 -30.56
C GLY A 934 24.19 6.72 -30.56
N ASN A 935 25.40 6.19 -30.78
CA ASN A 935 26.63 7.00 -30.83
C ASN A 935 26.62 8.02 -31.98
N ASP A 936 26.31 7.56 -33.19
CA ASP A 936 26.45 8.36 -34.42
C ASP A 936 25.12 8.68 -35.12
N ALA A 937 24.01 8.06 -34.69
CA ALA A 937 22.69 8.19 -35.30
C ALA A 937 21.55 8.26 -34.27
N VAL A 938 20.44 8.89 -34.67
CA VAL A 938 19.19 8.94 -33.89
C VAL A 938 18.08 8.32 -34.73
N LEU A 939 17.43 7.30 -34.19
CA LEU A 939 16.28 6.64 -34.80
C LEU A 939 14.98 7.23 -34.24
N GLU A 940 14.23 7.96 -35.05
CA GLU A 940 12.89 8.43 -34.69
C GLU A 940 11.84 7.41 -35.16
N ALA A 941 10.86 7.12 -34.31
CA ALA A 941 9.67 6.33 -34.63
C ALA A 941 8.39 7.12 -34.37
N ARG A 942 7.40 6.95 -35.25
CA ARG A 942 6.04 7.51 -35.20
C ARG A 942 5.03 6.45 -35.58
N MET A 943 3.79 6.57 -35.08
CA MET A 943 2.68 5.70 -35.48
C MET A 943 1.48 6.55 -35.89
N GLY A 944 0.62 6.01 -36.78
CA GLY A 944 -0.62 6.67 -37.20
C GLY A 944 -1.71 6.73 -36.12
N VAL A 945 -1.38 6.35 -34.88
CA VAL A 945 -2.19 6.40 -33.67
C VAL A 945 -1.23 6.71 -32.50
N PRO A 946 -1.72 7.07 -31.29
CA PRO A 946 -0.86 7.15 -30.12
C PRO A 946 -0.14 5.80 -29.91
N LEU A 947 1.19 5.82 -29.88
CA LEU A 947 1.98 4.61 -29.68
C LEU A 947 2.32 4.41 -28.21
N SER A 948 2.54 3.16 -27.84
CA SER A 948 3.21 2.79 -26.60
C SER A 948 4.64 2.34 -26.90
N PHE A 949 5.61 2.65 -26.03
CA PHE A 949 6.97 2.14 -26.21
C PHE A 949 7.64 1.70 -24.92
N SER A 950 8.59 0.78 -25.06
CA SER A 950 9.56 0.42 -24.02
C SER A 950 10.96 0.24 -24.64
N LEU A 951 12.01 0.50 -23.86
CA LEU A 951 13.41 0.38 -24.28
C LEU A 951 14.19 -0.36 -23.20
N ARG A 952 14.54 -1.63 -23.45
CA ARG A 952 15.01 -2.58 -22.43
C ARG A 952 16.43 -3.05 -22.68
N LYS A 953 17.13 -3.32 -21.58
CA LYS A 953 18.41 -4.07 -21.56
C LYS A 953 18.25 -5.53 -21.12
N TYR A 954 17.04 -5.95 -20.77
CA TYR A 954 16.70 -7.34 -20.41
C TYR A 954 15.69 -7.92 -21.40
N SER A 955 15.73 -9.23 -21.59
CA SER A 955 14.75 -9.91 -22.43
C SER A 955 13.45 -10.16 -21.68
N THR A 956 12.33 -10.28 -22.41
CA THR A 956 11.03 -10.67 -21.82
C THR A 956 11.10 -12.01 -21.09
N ASP A 957 11.85 -12.97 -21.66
CA ASP A 957 12.01 -14.32 -21.08
C ASP A 957 12.85 -14.31 -19.79
N ASP A 958 13.80 -13.38 -19.68
CA ASP A 958 14.60 -13.20 -18.46
C ASP A 958 13.75 -12.60 -17.34
N LEU A 959 12.94 -11.57 -17.65
CA LEU A 959 11.96 -11.00 -16.71
C LEU A 959 10.96 -12.04 -16.19
N ASP A 960 10.48 -12.96 -17.04
CA ASP A 960 9.54 -14.03 -16.63
C ASP A 960 10.19 -15.09 -15.72
N LYS A 961 11.50 -15.30 -15.81
CA LYS A 961 12.22 -16.38 -15.11
C LYS A 961 12.89 -15.90 -13.82
N SER A 962 13.33 -14.66 -13.78
CA SER A 962 13.96 -14.08 -12.61
C SER A 962 12.94 -13.82 -11.52
N THR A 963 13.30 -14.22 -10.31
CA THR A 963 12.54 -14.00 -9.09
C THR A 963 13.11 -12.83 -8.29
N HIS A 964 14.38 -12.50 -8.53
CA HIS A 964 15.05 -11.35 -7.94
C HIS A 964 15.79 -10.47 -8.96
N PRO A 965 15.98 -9.16 -8.71
CA PRO A 965 16.62 -8.25 -9.67
C PRO A 965 18.07 -8.61 -9.99
N HIS A 966 18.79 -9.21 -9.04
CA HIS A 966 20.19 -9.61 -9.22
C HIS A 966 20.36 -10.86 -10.11
N GLU A 967 19.27 -11.53 -10.47
CA GLU A 967 19.27 -12.69 -11.38
C GLU A 967 19.17 -12.26 -12.86
N LEU A 968 18.79 -11.01 -13.12
CA LEU A 968 18.64 -10.47 -14.46
C LEU A 968 19.98 -10.36 -15.19
N THR A 969 19.99 -10.78 -16.45
CA THR A 969 21.17 -10.77 -17.33
C THR A 969 21.02 -9.71 -18.42
N GLU A 970 21.87 -8.68 -18.37
CA GLU A 970 21.88 -7.64 -19.40
C GLU A 970 22.24 -8.21 -20.78
N LEU A 971 21.50 -7.77 -21.79
CA LEU A 971 21.71 -8.12 -23.20
C LEU A 971 22.88 -7.33 -23.80
N ASP A 972 23.46 -7.88 -24.88
CA ASP A 972 24.44 -7.19 -25.73
C ASP A 972 23.79 -6.36 -26.85
N GLU A 973 22.49 -6.08 -26.70
CA GLU A 973 21.66 -5.29 -27.59
C GLU A 973 20.60 -4.55 -26.76
N THR A 974 19.95 -3.58 -27.38
CA THR A 974 18.81 -2.88 -26.78
C THR A 974 17.52 -3.35 -27.43
N VAL A 975 16.58 -3.87 -26.63
CA VAL A 975 15.27 -4.28 -27.12
C VAL A 975 14.35 -3.07 -27.15
N PHE A 976 13.84 -2.73 -28.33
CA PHE A 976 12.92 -1.62 -28.54
C PHE A 976 11.55 -2.13 -28.95
N ASN A 977 10.54 -1.84 -28.13
CA ASN A 977 9.16 -2.23 -28.35
C ASN A 977 8.33 -1.02 -28.77
N LEU A 978 7.54 -1.18 -29.84
CA LEU A 978 6.57 -0.19 -30.31
C LEU A 978 5.20 -0.84 -30.42
N ASP A 979 4.33 -0.51 -29.49
CA ASP A 979 3.03 -1.13 -29.30
C ASP A 979 1.90 -0.29 -29.85
N PHE A 980 1.04 -0.96 -30.63
CA PHE A 980 -0.23 -0.42 -31.08
C PHE A 980 -1.25 -0.42 -29.94
N ALA A 981 -1.26 -1.49 -29.14
CA ALA A 981 -2.10 -1.59 -27.96
C ALA A 981 -1.51 -2.55 -26.93
N GLN A 982 -1.87 -2.33 -25.67
CA GLN A 982 -1.49 -3.16 -24.55
C GLN A 982 -2.73 -3.46 -23.68
N HIS A 983 -2.73 -4.62 -23.04
CA HIS A 983 -3.67 -4.96 -21.98
C HIS A 983 -3.41 -4.05 -20.76
N GLY A 984 -4.47 -3.75 -19.98
CA GLY A 984 -4.34 -3.12 -18.68
C GLY A 984 -3.49 -3.94 -17.68
N LEU A 985 -3.28 -3.39 -16.51
CA LEU A 985 -2.60 -4.06 -15.40
C LEU A 985 -3.62 -4.73 -14.46
N GLY A 986 -4.76 -4.08 -14.22
CA GLY A 986 -5.68 -4.45 -13.16
C GLY A 986 -5.03 -4.48 -11.78
N SER A 987 -5.62 -5.23 -10.88
CA SER A 987 -5.11 -5.53 -9.53
C SER A 987 -5.24 -7.03 -9.23
N GLY A 988 -4.97 -7.86 -10.26
CA GLY A 988 -5.36 -9.27 -10.35
C GLY A 988 -4.69 -10.26 -9.40
N SER A 989 -3.76 -9.82 -8.55
CA SER A 989 -3.12 -10.68 -7.53
C SER A 989 -4.17 -11.32 -6.60
N CYS A 990 -4.99 -10.48 -5.95
CA CYS A 990 -6.21 -10.89 -5.24
C CYS A 990 -7.44 -10.03 -5.56
N GLY A 991 -7.28 -8.95 -6.32
CA GLY A 991 -8.37 -8.13 -6.82
C GLY A 991 -8.79 -8.46 -8.25
N PRO A 992 -9.56 -7.57 -8.89
CA PRO A 992 -10.00 -7.78 -10.26
C PRO A 992 -8.87 -7.66 -11.29
N SER A 993 -8.94 -8.44 -12.38
CA SER A 993 -8.19 -8.14 -13.63
C SER A 993 -8.64 -6.77 -14.19
N ALA A 994 -7.91 -6.26 -15.18
CA ALA A 994 -8.25 -5.02 -15.89
C ALA A 994 -9.74 -5.00 -16.27
N PHE A 995 -10.39 -3.83 -16.13
CA PHE A 995 -11.80 -3.68 -16.49
C PHE A 995 -12.02 -3.81 -17.99
N GLN A 996 -13.26 -4.08 -18.41
CA GLN A 996 -13.56 -4.52 -19.78
C GLN A 996 -13.07 -3.53 -20.85
N GLU A 997 -13.14 -2.22 -20.58
CA GLU A 997 -12.65 -1.14 -21.42
C GLU A 997 -11.12 -1.09 -21.54
N ASP A 998 -10.39 -1.72 -20.63
CA ASP A 998 -8.93 -1.75 -20.56
C ASP A 998 -8.33 -3.09 -21.03
N ARG A 999 -9.18 -4.08 -21.34
CA ARG A 999 -8.73 -5.35 -21.92
C ARG A 999 -8.42 -5.23 -23.40
N LEU A 1000 -7.47 -6.05 -23.84
CA LEU A 1000 -7.08 -6.16 -25.25
C LEU A 1000 -7.55 -7.48 -25.83
N SER A 1001 -8.57 -7.43 -26.68
CA SER A 1001 -9.13 -8.60 -27.39
C SER A 1001 -8.34 -8.90 -28.69
N PRO A 1002 -8.23 -10.16 -29.12
CA PRO A 1002 -7.56 -10.54 -30.36
C PRO A 1002 -8.43 -10.27 -31.61
N GLU A 1003 -8.58 -9.00 -31.96
CA GLU A 1003 -9.39 -8.53 -33.09
C GLU A 1003 -8.54 -8.21 -34.34
N LEU A 1004 -9.21 -7.76 -35.41
CA LEU A 1004 -8.51 -7.25 -36.60
C LEU A 1004 -7.74 -5.97 -36.23
N PHE A 1005 -6.50 -5.88 -36.67
CA PHE A 1005 -5.65 -4.72 -36.46
C PHE A 1005 -5.05 -4.23 -37.78
N ASP A 1006 -4.80 -2.93 -37.86
CA ASP A 1006 -4.13 -2.28 -38.98
C ASP A 1006 -3.44 -1.01 -38.47
N PHE A 1007 -2.12 -1.06 -38.33
CA PHE A 1007 -1.33 0.07 -37.86
C PHE A 1007 -0.07 0.22 -38.69
N THR A 1008 0.45 1.45 -38.75
CA THR A 1008 1.66 1.77 -39.49
C THR A 1008 2.64 2.48 -38.57
N VAL A 1009 3.88 1.99 -38.57
CA VAL A 1009 5.02 2.62 -37.88
C VAL A 1009 5.95 3.21 -38.93
N PHE A 1010 6.27 4.49 -38.78
CA PHE A 1010 7.24 5.20 -39.60
C PHE A 1010 8.53 5.42 -38.82
N PHE A 1011 9.66 5.06 -39.42
CA PHE A 1011 10.99 5.27 -38.87
C PHE A 1011 11.79 6.22 -39.74
N LYS A 1012 12.62 7.06 -39.13
CA LYS A 1012 13.53 7.96 -39.82
C LYS A 1012 14.83 8.16 -39.04
N ILE A 1013 15.94 8.24 -39.76
CA ILE A 1013 17.23 8.65 -39.22
C ILE A 1013 17.31 10.17 -39.21
N LYS A 1014 17.68 10.77 -38.07
CA LYS A 1014 17.95 12.21 -37.94
C LYS A 1014 19.41 12.58 -38.13
#